data_AF-A0A415HLC3-F1
#
_entry.id   AF-A0A415HLC3-F1
#
_cell.length_a   1.000
_cell.length_b   1.000
_cell.length_c   1.000
_cell.angle_alpha   90.00
_cell.angle_beta   90.00
_cell.angle_gamma   90.00
#
_symmetry.space_group_name_H-M   'P 1'
#
loop_
_entity.id
_entity.type
_entity.pdbx_description
1 polymer ?
#
loop_
_entity_poly.entity_id
_entity_poly.type
_entity_poly.pdbx_seq_one_letter_code
_entity_poly.pdbx_strand_id
1 'polypeptide(L)'
;MKNKFYHISTYSVMRYWTILWMAVLAFSCSDFNPMDSYSRIPPDRNTDIDDGDEGDGAGGLFEKGYGTMNKPYLVMDVIQIQNMSEALVKGKMIYFQLGADIDMKSISNWDPLNPTGDYYIYFDGNNHIIKNFTCTDKAYASFFGILAGTCKNVGFYNAHVEAATNSGAGVIGGYIGVKAPNAVEKTGQVENCYVSGKVKGKYAGGIASRMGRPYGGQICYIKNCYSTAEVISTGDECGGIVGSMYENSEVSYCYSTGVLIGANSVGGIAALPSEGAKITSCVAWNWKITGPAARSGRISGVLSQGENGHQADPVASECYAWEDMVCTGFSPEDNVGSVSTGKYDGVGESVLTLQNRIANWGTPWHNVGNIDMGFPILEWQLDREDYASYGGHDNEPEGDFANGDGTQNNPYVIANAIHIQNMSKALIEKQTTYFVLSADIDMQGIKWAPLNDANGYHKWIDFDGRNHVVKNLTCESGTYRSFFGVLCGECRNVGFVDANISSSSTGIGIIAGYVGLAAGAENYTGKITNCYTSGILKGSGAAGGIGGVLGGSGYIKNCYSSATVIDQIANNTGKAGGIIGRVNGNASGSSIENCYSSGDISAIGGGNVGSIVGKIDKGKLTVKNCVAWNTMLTSTDKTKIGRIVGGTANTAYENCYAYDGMILKAGETIFTVSDETSPSGSSFQGVAKSTNELKSTVISWDSSLWKEGSNGYPVFKWSK
;
A
#
# COMPACT_ATOMS: atom_id res chain seq x y z
N MET A 1 -16.59 42.98 64.20
CA MET A 1 -16.77 44.45 64.30
C MET A 1 -17.46 44.95 63.04
N LYS A 2 -18.34 45.93 63.23
CA LYS A 2 -19.32 46.53 62.31
C LYS A 2 -18.82 46.89 60.90
N ASN A 3 -19.74 46.73 59.94
CA ASN A 3 -20.10 47.61 58.81
C ASN A 3 -19.00 48.20 57.91
N LYS A 4 -19.12 47.96 56.59
CA LYS A 4 -19.73 48.92 55.65
C LYS A 4 -19.83 48.31 54.24
N PHE A 5 -21.06 48.14 53.77
CA PHE A 5 -21.38 48.07 52.34
C PHE A 5 -20.97 49.38 51.67
N TYR A 6 -20.18 49.30 50.60
CA TYR A 6 -20.09 50.37 49.60
C TYR A 6 -20.94 49.97 48.41
N HIS A 7 -22.04 50.69 48.23
CA HIS A 7 -22.83 50.73 47.01
C HIS A 7 -21.94 51.19 45.85
N ILE A 8 -21.61 50.29 44.94
CA ILE A 8 -21.14 50.68 43.61
C ILE A 8 -22.40 50.92 42.77
N SER A 9 -22.60 52.18 42.40
CA SER A 9 -23.66 52.64 41.51
C SER A 9 -23.60 51.89 40.18
N THR A 10 -24.72 51.28 39.77
CA THR A 10 -24.90 50.60 38.48
C THR A 10 -24.60 51.50 37.28
N TYR A 11 -24.64 52.82 37.46
CA TYR A 11 -24.25 53.82 36.45
C TYR A 11 -22.73 53.90 36.20
N SER A 12 -21.90 53.54 37.18
CA SER A 12 -20.43 53.60 37.02
C SER A 12 -19.88 52.35 36.34
N VAL A 13 -20.51 51.19 36.53
CA VAL A 13 -20.13 49.93 35.85
C VAL A 13 -20.56 49.96 34.37
N MET A 14 -21.70 50.57 34.04
CA MET A 14 -22.13 50.75 32.63
C MET A 14 -21.21 51.67 31.81
N ARG A 15 -20.57 52.69 32.43
CA ARG A 15 -19.63 53.58 31.72
C ARG A 15 -18.31 52.90 31.39
N TYR A 16 -17.81 52.00 32.24
CA TYR A 16 -16.61 51.21 31.93
C TYR A 16 -16.91 50.10 30.92
N TRP A 17 -18.13 49.52 30.91
CA TRP A 17 -18.53 48.55 29.89
C TRP A 17 -18.77 49.17 28.51
N THR A 18 -19.27 50.40 28.42
CA THR A 18 -19.44 51.09 27.12
C THR A 18 -18.13 51.61 26.54
N ILE A 19 -17.16 51.99 27.38
CA ILE A 19 -15.81 52.37 26.89
C ILE A 19 -15.00 51.13 26.49
N LEU A 20 -15.17 49.99 27.17
CA LEU A 20 -14.56 48.73 26.76
C LEU A 20 -15.22 48.14 25.50
N TRP A 21 -16.53 48.32 25.31
CA TRP A 21 -17.22 47.98 24.06
C TRP A 21 -16.82 48.90 22.89
N MET A 22 -16.64 50.20 23.12
CA MET A 22 -16.15 51.13 22.08
C MET A 22 -14.67 50.92 21.75
N ALA A 23 -13.84 50.44 22.69
CA ALA A 23 -12.45 50.06 22.42
C ALA A 23 -12.34 48.72 21.68
N VAL A 24 -13.25 47.77 21.92
CA VAL A 24 -13.33 46.52 21.13
C VAL A 24 -13.90 46.77 19.73
N LEU A 25 -14.79 47.75 19.55
CA LEU A 25 -15.24 48.23 18.24
C LEU A 25 -14.19 49.06 17.48
N ALA A 26 -13.19 49.62 18.16
CA ALA A 26 -12.11 50.39 17.54
C ALA A 26 -10.85 49.54 17.21
N PHE A 27 -10.77 48.30 17.70
CA PHE A 27 -9.76 47.31 17.30
C PHE A 27 -10.34 46.15 16.48
N SER A 28 -11.62 46.22 16.08
CA SER A 28 -12.22 45.38 15.03
C SER A 28 -12.33 46.10 13.68
N CYS A 29 -11.74 47.29 13.55
CA CYS A 29 -11.59 47.98 12.26
C CYS A 29 -10.17 47.79 11.73
N SER A 30 -9.86 46.57 11.34
CA SER A 30 -8.87 46.31 10.28
C SER A 30 -9.40 45.28 9.27
N ASP A 31 -10.73 45.26 9.08
CA ASP A 31 -11.27 44.81 7.81
C ASP A 31 -10.88 45.86 6.77
N PHE A 32 -9.83 45.55 6.02
CA PHE A 32 -9.59 46.20 4.76
C PHE A 32 -10.70 45.71 3.82
N ASN A 33 -11.87 46.32 3.92
CA ASN A 33 -12.95 46.16 2.96
C ASN A 33 -12.77 47.24 1.89
N PRO A 34 -12.24 46.93 0.69
CA PRO A 34 -12.19 47.89 -0.39
C PRO A 34 -13.56 47.93 -1.09
N MET A 35 -14.62 48.24 -0.35
CA MET A 35 -15.92 48.58 -0.95
C MET A 35 -16.17 50.06 -0.73
N ASP A 36 -15.65 50.86 -1.66
CA ASP A 36 -16.39 51.98 -2.26
C ASP A 36 -15.58 52.62 -3.40
N SER A 37 -15.68 52.02 -4.58
CA SER A 37 -15.51 52.76 -5.85
C SER A 37 -16.86 52.79 -6.57
N TYR A 38 -17.82 53.54 -6.01
CA TYR A 38 -19.00 54.02 -6.76
C TYR A 38 -18.63 54.94 -7.95
N SER A 39 -17.35 55.14 -8.25
CA SER A 39 -16.86 55.91 -9.40
C SER A 39 -16.51 55.08 -10.63
N ARG A 40 -16.55 53.74 -10.59
CA ARG A 40 -16.40 52.93 -11.80
C ARG A 40 -17.76 52.36 -12.18
N ILE A 41 -18.26 52.81 -13.34
CA ILE A 41 -19.31 52.10 -14.07
C ILE A 41 -18.86 50.64 -14.13
N PRO A 42 -19.60 49.66 -13.58
CA PRO A 42 -19.26 48.26 -13.74
C PRO A 42 -19.10 48.01 -15.24
N PRO A 43 -17.94 47.53 -15.71
CA PRO A 43 -17.76 47.30 -17.14
C PRO A 43 -18.91 46.43 -17.65
N ASP A 44 -19.43 46.77 -18.82
CA ASP A 44 -20.57 46.08 -19.42
C ASP A 44 -20.22 44.60 -19.60
N ARG A 45 -20.76 43.76 -18.70
CA ARG A 45 -20.62 42.29 -18.72
C ARG A 45 -21.33 41.62 -19.91
N ASN A 46 -21.73 42.39 -20.94
CA ASN A 46 -22.35 41.90 -22.16
C ASN A 46 -21.48 42.08 -23.42
N THR A 47 -20.30 42.69 -23.30
CA THR A 47 -19.47 42.98 -24.48
C THR A 47 -18.03 42.52 -24.29
N ASP A 48 -17.56 41.64 -25.18
CA ASP A 48 -16.15 41.28 -25.37
C ASP A 48 -15.36 42.47 -25.94
N ILE A 49 -15.23 43.55 -25.16
CA ILE A 49 -14.45 44.71 -25.59
C ILE A 49 -12.99 44.42 -25.23
N ASP A 50 -12.20 44.19 -26.28
CA ASP A 50 -10.74 44.25 -26.22
C ASP A 50 -10.31 45.73 -26.19
N ASP A 51 -10.40 46.33 -25.01
CA ASP A 51 -10.00 47.72 -24.73
C ASP A 51 -8.54 47.86 -24.28
N GLY A 52 -7.77 46.76 -24.25
CA GLY A 52 -6.41 46.71 -23.74
C GLY A 52 -6.27 46.70 -22.21
N ASP A 53 -7.36 46.68 -21.43
CA ASP A 53 -7.34 46.50 -19.97
C ASP A 53 -7.26 45.01 -19.60
N GLU A 54 -6.46 44.62 -18.61
CA GLU A 54 -6.42 43.23 -18.13
C GLU A 54 -7.64 42.85 -17.26
N GLY A 55 -8.44 43.84 -16.87
CA GLY A 55 -9.66 43.69 -16.08
C GLY A 55 -9.41 43.81 -14.58
N ASP A 56 -10.41 44.34 -13.86
CA ASP A 56 -10.26 44.74 -12.45
C ASP A 56 -10.50 43.60 -11.44
N GLY A 57 -10.65 42.36 -11.91
CA GLY A 57 -10.81 41.19 -11.06
C GLY A 57 -12.08 41.27 -10.20
N ALA A 58 -13.16 41.83 -10.75
CA ALA A 58 -14.41 42.10 -10.03
C ALA A 58 -14.20 42.99 -8.77
N GLY A 59 -13.36 44.02 -8.89
CA GLY A 59 -13.05 44.92 -7.80
C GLY A 59 -12.05 44.33 -6.79
N GLY A 60 -11.14 43.48 -7.25
CA GLY A 60 -10.09 42.85 -6.43
C GLY A 60 -10.47 41.52 -5.77
N LEU A 61 -11.60 40.92 -6.13
CA LEU A 61 -11.95 39.55 -5.73
C LEU A 61 -11.03 38.50 -6.38
N PHE A 62 -10.50 38.83 -7.56
CA PHE A 62 -9.57 38.04 -8.35
C PHE A 62 -8.37 38.91 -8.74
N GLU A 63 -7.29 38.28 -9.21
CA GLU A 63 -6.09 39.01 -9.62
C GLU A 63 -6.39 39.98 -10.76
N LYS A 64 -7.18 39.54 -11.74
CA LYS A 64 -7.63 40.33 -12.90
C LYS A 64 -8.77 39.64 -13.64
N GLY A 65 -9.22 40.25 -14.74
CA GLY A 65 -10.25 39.73 -15.64
C GLY A 65 -11.66 40.23 -15.36
N TYR A 66 -12.57 39.93 -16.28
CA TYR A 66 -14.00 40.30 -16.22
C TYR A 66 -14.93 39.08 -16.18
N GLY A 67 -14.37 37.87 -16.10
CA GLY A 67 -15.13 36.62 -16.14
C GLY A 67 -15.72 36.32 -17.51
N THR A 68 -15.14 36.84 -18.58
CA THR A 68 -15.53 36.59 -19.97
C THR A 68 -14.56 35.62 -20.64
N MET A 69 -14.89 35.14 -21.85
CA MET A 69 -14.05 34.19 -22.59
C MET A 69 -12.63 34.74 -22.83
N ASN A 70 -12.51 36.01 -23.21
CA ASN A 70 -11.22 36.64 -23.53
C ASN A 70 -10.47 37.13 -22.28
N LYS A 71 -11.19 37.37 -21.19
CA LYS A 71 -10.64 37.90 -19.93
C LYS A 71 -11.24 37.14 -18.74
N PRO A 72 -10.88 35.85 -18.56
CA PRO A 72 -11.36 35.05 -17.44
C PRO A 72 -10.89 35.65 -16.13
N TYR A 73 -11.63 35.39 -15.04
CA TYR A 73 -11.14 35.71 -13.70
C TYR A 73 -9.93 34.85 -13.38
N LEU A 74 -8.78 35.49 -13.15
CA LEU A 74 -7.54 34.81 -12.82
C LEU A 74 -7.47 34.51 -11.32
N VAL A 75 -7.36 33.24 -10.98
CA VAL A 75 -7.33 32.73 -9.60
C VAL A 75 -5.91 32.29 -9.26
N MET A 76 -5.28 32.97 -8.30
CA MET A 76 -3.88 32.82 -7.89
C MET A 76 -3.72 32.18 -6.52
N ASP A 77 -4.74 32.24 -5.66
CA ASP A 77 -4.65 31.73 -4.30
C ASP A 77 -5.96 31.16 -3.76
N VAL A 78 -5.88 30.64 -2.52
CA VAL A 78 -7.00 30.00 -1.82
C VAL A 78 -8.10 30.98 -1.39
N ILE A 79 -7.83 32.28 -1.28
CA ILE A 79 -8.86 33.27 -0.98
C ILE A 79 -9.66 33.54 -2.25
N GLN A 80 -8.98 33.72 -3.38
CA GLN A 80 -9.62 33.95 -4.67
C GLN A 80 -10.43 32.74 -5.13
N ILE A 81 -10.02 31.51 -4.81
CA ILE A 81 -10.84 30.32 -5.09
C ILE A 81 -12.15 30.34 -4.28
N GLN A 82 -12.13 30.80 -3.03
CA GLN A 82 -13.35 30.96 -2.21
C GLN A 82 -14.28 32.05 -2.76
N ASN A 83 -13.72 33.11 -3.35
CA ASN A 83 -14.49 34.21 -3.94
C ASN A 83 -15.25 33.82 -5.22
N MET A 84 -14.95 32.66 -5.83
CA MET A 84 -15.60 32.23 -7.08
C MET A 84 -17.13 32.26 -7.02
N SER A 85 -17.74 31.90 -5.88
CA SER A 85 -19.20 31.92 -5.73
C SER A 85 -19.81 33.32 -5.82
N GLU A 86 -19.05 34.36 -5.46
CA GLU A 86 -19.52 35.75 -5.47
C GLU A 86 -19.58 36.33 -6.90
N ALA A 87 -18.80 35.77 -7.82
CA ALA A 87 -18.74 36.21 -9.21
C ALA A 87 -19.82 35.60 -10.11
N LEU A 88 -20.52 34.55 -9.64
CA LEU A 88 -21.48 33.83 -10.47
C LEU A 88 -22.73 34.66 -10.77
N VAL A 89 -23.17 34.61 -12.03
CA VAL A 89 -24.38 35.31 -12.49
C VAL A 89 -25.32 34.31 -13.14
N LYS A 90 -26.56 34.24 -12.64
CA LYS A 90 -27.58 33.31 -13.15
C LYS A 90 -27.85 33.56 -14.64
N GLY A 91 -27.86 32.49 -15.43
CA GLY A 91 -28.10 32.56 -16.88
C GLY A 91 -26.95 33.13 -17.71
N LYS A 92 -25.77 33.38 -17.12
CA LYS A 92 -24.56 33.79 -17.83
C LYS A 92 -23.42 32.82 -17.55
N MET A 93 -22.63 32.54 -18.59
CA MET A 93 -21.37 31.80 -18.45
C MET A 93 -20.32 32.71 -17.83
N ILE A 94 -19.73 32.26 -16.72
CA ILE A 94 -18.60 32.94 -16.06
C ILE A 94 -17.34 32.10 -16.26
N TYR A 95 -16.27 32.76 -16.69
CA TYR A 95 -15.00 32.14 -17.02
C TYR A 95 -13.97 32.37 -15.91
N PHE A 96 -13.38 31.28 -15.44
CA PHE A 96 -12.29 31.27 -14.46
C PHE A 96 -11.08 30.57 -15.05
N GLN A 97 -9.90 31.07 -14.72
CA GLN A 97 -8.62 30.46 -15.07
C GLN A 97 -7.70 30.43 -13.86
N LEU A 98 -7.03 29.31 -13.59
CA LEU A 98 -5.98 29.28 -12.57
C LEU A 98 -4.70 29.93 -13.12
N GLY A 99 -4.04 30.75 -12.30
CA GLY A 99 -2.69 31.25 -12.58
C GLY A 99 -1.62 30.70 -11.64
N ALA A 100 -2.01 29.85 -10.69
CA ALA A 100 -1.12 29.13 -9.80
C ALA A 100 -1.78 27.84 -9.31
N ASP A 101 -0.95 26.93 -8.78
CA ASP A 101 -1.47 25.80 -8.01
C ASP A 101 -2.07 26.30 -6.69
N ILE A 102 -3.22 25.76 -6.31
CA ILE A 102 -3.97 26.20 -5.13
C ILE A 102 -3.96 25.10 -4.09
N ASP A 103 -3.43 25.36 -2.89
CA ASP A 103 -3.57 24.45 -1.74
C ASP A 103 -4.77 24.88 -0.88
N MET A 104 -5.82 24.05 -0.88
CA MET A 104 -7.06 24.31 -0.16
C MET A 104 -7.05 23.79 1.28
N LYS A 105 -5.90 23.39 1.83
CA LYS A 105 -5.78 22.85 3.20
C LYS A 105 -6.33 23.79 4.30
N SER A 106 -6.33 25.10 4.09
CA SER A 106 -6.91 26.07 5.03
C SER A 106 -8.45 26.10 5.01
N ILE A 107 -9.08 25.54 3.98
CA ILE A 107 -10.53 25.43 3.85
C ILE A 107 -10.96 24.10 4.45
N SER A 108 -11.55 24.14 5.65
CA SER A 108 -11.90 22.93 6.39
C SER A 108 -13.03 22.12 5.74
N ASN A 109 -13.98 22.80 5.09
CA ASN A 109 -15.06 22.15 4.35
C ASN A 109 -15.58 23.08 3.25
N TRP A 110 -15.42 22.66 2.01
CA TRP A 110 -15.84 23.38 0.81
C TRP A 110 -17.35 23.27 0.60
N ASP A 111 -17.98 24.38 0.24
CA ASP A 111 -19.35 24.40 -0.25
C ASP A 111 -19.34 24.31 -1.78
N PRO A 112 -20.09 23.36 -2.39
CA PRO A 112 -20.10 23.20 -3.83
C PRO A 112 -20.48 24.50 -4.55
N LEU A 113 -19.74 24.86 -5.60
CA LEU A 113 -19.84 26.17 -6.25
C LEU A 113 -21.22 26.44 -6.89
N ASN A 114 -21.89 25.40 -7.38
CA ASN A 114 -23.19 25.47 -8.05
C ASN A 114 -24.12 24.35 -7.56
N PRO A 115 -24.63 24.42 -6.32
CA PRO A 115 -25.39 23.33 -5.72
C PRO A 115 -26.79 23.17 -6.33
N THR A 116 -27.27 24.17 -7.07
CA THR A 116 -28.60 24.19 -7.70
C THR A 116 -28.58 23.97 -9.22
N GLY A 117 -27.41 24.06 -9.87
CA GLY A 117 -27.30 23.93 -11.33
C GLY A 117 -27.85 25.14 -12.11
N ASP A 118 -27.92 26.31 -11.48
CA ASP A 118 -28.45 27.55 -12.06
C ASP A 118 -27.37 28.48 -12.65
N TYR A 119 -26.11 28.27 -12.26
CA TYR A 119 -24.96 29.03 -12.74
C TYR A 119 -24.23 28.27 -13.85
N TYR A 120 -23.72 28.99 -14.84
CA TYR A 120 -22.94 28.41 -15.93
C TYR A 120 -21.47 28.75 -15.73
N ILE A 121 -20.61 27.74 -15.74
CA ILE A 121 -19.22 27.87 -15.31
C ILE A 121 -18.30 27.31 -16.40
N TYR A 122 -17.34 28.14 -16.82
CA TYR A 122 -16.19 27.71 -17.60
C TYR A 122 -14.95 27.80 -16.71
N PHE A 123 -14.31 26.68 -16.44
CA PHE A 123 -13.15 26.59 -15.56
C PHE A 123 -11.98 25.97 -16.30
N ASP A 124 -10.95 26.78 -16.55
CA ASP A 124 -9.68 26.32 -17.11
C ASP A 124 -8.62 26.28 -16.02
N GLY A 125 -8.18 25.07 -15.66
CA GLY A 125 -7.08 24.89 -14.74
C GLY A 125 -5.76 25.40 -15.27
N ASN A 126 -5.64 25.66 -16.58
CA ASN A 126 -4.42 26.17 -17.20
C ASN A 126 -3.17 25.38 -16.76
N ASN A 127 -3.32 24.05 -16.69
CA ASN A 127 -2.28 23.11 -16.28
C ASN A 127 -1.83 23.26 -14.82
N HIS A 128 -2.71 23.76 -13.94
CA HIS A 128 -2.47 23.86 -12.50
C HIS A 128 -3.17 22.78 -11.69
N ILE A 129 -2.74 22.66 -10.43
CA ILE A 129 -3.21 21.64 -9.49
C ILE A 129 -3.91 22.31 -8.29
N ILE A 130 -5.10 21.81 -7.96
CA ILE A 130 -5.81 22.09 -6.72
C ILE A 130 -5.53 20.95 -5.73
N LYS A 131 -4.97 21.27 -4.56
CA LYS A 131 -4.50 20.30 -3.56
C LYS A 131 -5.38 20.32 -2.31
N ASN A 132 -5.53 19.16 -1.68
CA ASN A 132 -6.07 19.00 -0.32
C ASN A 132 -7.49 19.55 -0.12
N PHE A 133 -8.31 19.63 -1.17
CA PHE A 133 -9.67 20.11 -1.02
C PHE A 133 -10.55 19.07 -0.32
N THR A 134 -11.42 19.54 0.58
CA THR A 134 -12.35 18.70 1.33
C THR A 134 -13.77 19.19 1.16
N CYS A 135 -14.72 18.32 0.81
CA CYS A 135 -16.15 18.63 0.74
C CYS A 135 -16.98 17.48 1.32
N THR A 136 -17.50 17.66 2.53
CA THR A 136 -18.22 16.63 3.29
C THR A 136 -19.61 17.08 3.72
N ASP A 137 -20.53 16.11 3.76
CA ASP A 137 -21.92 16.27 4.17
C ASP A 137 -22.70 17.32 3.33
N LYS A 138 -22.46 17.31 2.01
CA LYS A 138 -23.14 18.19 1.05
C LYS A 138 -23.94 17.41 0.02
N ALA A 139 -25.05 17.98 -0.44
CA ALA A 139 -25.73 17.48 -1.62
C ALA A 139 -24.85 17.75 -2.86
N TYR A 140 -24.75 16.76 -3.75
CA TYR A 140 -23.84 16.81 -4.90
C TYR A 140 -22.40 17.15 -4.48
N ALA A 141 -21.91 16.58 -3.37
CA ALA A 141 -20.59 16.91 -2.84
C ALA A 141 -19.52 16.78 -3.93
N SER A 142 -18.88 17.90 -4.26
CA SER A 142 -17.77 18.04 -5.20
C SER A 142 -17.26 19.48 -5.18
N PHE A 143 -16.27 19.80 -6.00
CA PHE A 143 -15.86 21.18 -6.23
C PHE A 143 -17.02 22.02 -6.82
N PHE A 144 -17.66 21.57 -7.88
CA PHE A 144 -18.72 22.34 -8.56
C PHE A 144 -20.14 22.12 -8.04
N GLY A 145 -20.44 21.03 -7.34
CA GLY A 145 -21.82 20.59 -7.16
C GLY A 145 -22.38 20.05 -8.45
N ILE A 146 -23.10 20.91 -9.17
CA ILE A 146 -23.58 20.64 -10.53
C ILE A 146 -22.73 21.45 -11.51
N LEU A 147 -21.91 20.79 -12.31
CA LEU A 147 -21.15 21.42 -13.39
C LEU A 147 -22.06 21.62 -14.62
N ALA A 148 -22.68 22.79 -14.73
CA ALA A 148 -23.30 23.27 -15.96
C ALA A 148 -22.26 24.14 -16.70
N GLY A 149 -21.62 23.58 -17.73
CA GLY A 149 -20.52 24.20 -18.45
C GLY A 149 -19.31 23.26 -18.58
N THR A 150 -18.10 23.82 -18.48
CA THR A 150 -16.85 23.12 -18.85
C THR A 150 -15.81 23.23 -17.75
N CYS A 151 -15.11 22.13 -17.45
CA CYS A 151 -13.93 22.10 -16.59
C CYS A 151 -12.79 21.41 -17.34
N LYS A 152 -11.63 22.05 -17.46
CA LYS A 152 -10.51 21.46 -18.20
C LYS A 152 -9.14 21.74 -17.62
N ASN A 153 -8.15 20.95 -18.01
CA ASN A 153 -6.72 21.19 -17.77
C ASN A 153 -6.36 21.39 -16.30
N VAL A 154 -6.99 20.65 -15.38
CA VAL A 154 -6.78 20.77 -13.93
C VAL A 154 -6.54 19.41 -13.29
N GLY A 155 -5.58 19.37 -12.37
CA GLY A 155 -5.39 18.26 -11.44
C GLY A 155 -6.06 18.55 -10.10
N PHE A 156 -6.88 17.64 -9.59
CA PHE A 156 -7.32 17.67 -8.19
C PHE A 156 -6.57 16.61 -7.41
N TYR A 157 -5.61 17.03 -6.61
CA TYR A 157 -4.71 16.15 -5.89
C TYR A 157 -5.10 16.05 -4.41
N ASN A 158 -5.19 14.82 -3.90
CA ASN A 158 -5.52 14.50 -2.50
C ASN A 158 -6.86 15.11 -2.06
N ALA A 159 -7.91 14.91 -2.84
CA ALA A 159 -9.25 15.37 -2.51
C ALA A 159 -9.94 14.45 -1.49
N HIS A 160 -10.77 15.01 -0.59
CA HIS A 160 -11.63 14.25 0.31
C HIS A 160 -13.09 14.66 0.14
N VAL A 161 -13.90 13.82 -0.52
CA VAL A 161 -15.29 14.11 -0.83
C VAL A 161 -16.21 13.08 -0.23
N GLU A 162 -17.13 13.50 0.63
CA GLU A 162 -18.18 12.66 1.20
C GLU A 162 -19.55 13.34 1.07
N ALA A 163 -20.42 12.77 0.24
CA ALA A 163 -21.77 13.30 0.07
C ALA A 163 -22.64 13.12 1.31
N ALA A 164 -23.56 14.06 1.50
CA ALA A 164 -24.69 13.89 2.41
C ALA A 164 -25.45 12.60 2.09
N THR A 165 -26.19 12.09 3.08
CA THR A 165 -26.97 10.86 2.92
C THR A 165 -27.89 10.94 1.71
N ASN A 166 -27.94 9.86 0.92
CA ASN A 166 -28.70 9.75 -0.32
C ASN A 166 -28.30 10.71 -1.47
N SER A 167 -27.14 11.34 -1.39
CA SER A 167 -26.62 12.20 -2.46
C SER A 167 -25.43 11.59 -3.19
N GLY A 168 -25.10 12.18 -4.34
CA GLY A 168 -23.98 11.77 -5.19
C GLY A 168 -22.71 12.53 -4.87
N ALA A 169 -21.56 11.87 -5.02
CA ALA A 169 -20.24 12.45 -4.83
C ALA A 169 -19.33 12.25 -6.05
N GLY A 170 -18.51 13.25 -6.34
CA GLY A 170 -17.36 13.17 -7.23
C GLY A 170 -16.39 14.31 -6.93
N VAL A 171 -15.13 14.23 -7.36
CA VAL A 171 -14.16 15.30 -7.08
C VAL A 171 -14.53 16.58 -7.83
N ILE A 172 -14.80 16.47 -9.14
CA ILE A 172 -15.16 17.61 -9.99
C ILE A 172 -16.66 17.89 -9.86
N GLY A 173 -17.50 16.90 -10.14
CA GLY A 173 -18.96 17.09 -10.19
C GLY A 173 -19.74 16.05 -9.38
N GLY A 174 -20.51 16.49 -8.40
CA GLY A 174 -21.62 15.68 -7.89
C GLY A 174 -22.60 15.35 -9.02
N TYR A 175 -22.73 16.26 -9.99
CA TYR A 175 -23.38 16.02 -11.27
C TYR A 175 -22.65 16.82 -12.37
N ILE A 176 -22.28 16.21 -13.48
CA ILE A 176 -21.85 16.92 -14.69
C ILE A 176 -23.05 17.06 -15.64
N GLY A 177 -23.45 18.29 -15.93
CA GLY A 177 -24.69 18.63 -16.63
C GLY A 177 -25.93 18.36 -15.77
N VAL A 178 -27.08 18.17 -16.41
CA VAL A 178 -28.34 17.80 -15.73
C VAL A 178 -29.14 16.81 -16.57
N LYS A 179 -30.07 16.07 -15.94
CA LYS A 179 -30.94 15.11 -16.64
C LYS A 179 -31.95 15.78 -17.58
N ALA A 180 -32.39 16.99 -17.26
CA ALA A 180 -33.39 17.73 -18.04
C ALA A 180 -32.85 19.13 -18.39
N PRO A 181 -31.87 19.21 -19.30
CA PRO A 181 -31.29 20.48 -19.70
C PRO A 181 -32.32 21.30 -20.49
N ASN A 182 -32.33 22.61 -20.26
CA ASN A 182 -33.18 23.57 -20.97
C ASN A 182 -32.36 24.70 -21.63
N ALA A 183 -31.04 24.55 -21.64
CA ALA A 183 -30.06 25.45 -22.23
C ALA A 183 -28.80 24.63 -22.56
N VAL A 184 -28.02 25.07 -23.54
CA VAL A 184 -26.82 24.36 -24.00
C VAL A 184 -25.77 24.33 -22.89
N GLU A 185 -25.68 25.41 -22.11
CA GLU A 185 -24.78 25.60 -20.97
C GLU A 185 -25.11 24.66 -19.79
N LYS A 186 -26.29 24.02 -19.78
CA LYS A 186 -26.64 22.98 -18.80
C LYS A 186 -26.12 21.59 -19.18
N THR A 187 -25.44 21.45 -20.30
CA THR A 187 -24.58 20.30 -20.57
C THR A 187 -23.27 20.45 -19.79
N GLY A 188 -22.63 19.34 -19.43
CA GLY A 188 -21.40 19.35 -18.65
C GLY A 188 -20.27 18.64 -19.38
N GLN A 189 -19.10 19.26 -19.42
CA GLN A 189 -17.94 18.78 -20.16
C GLN A 189 -16.70 18.81 -19.28
N VAL A 190 -15.97 17.70 -19.22
CA VAL A 190 -14.70 17.61 -18.51
C VAL A 190 -13.64 17.05 -19.44
N GLU A 191 -12.51 17.75 -19.57
CA GLU A 191 -11.42 17.36 -20.46
C GLU A 191 -10.03 17.59 -19.87
N ASN A 192 -9.10 16.67 -20.13
CA ASN A 192 -7.68 16.83 -19.75
C ASN A 192 -7.47 17.05 -18.25
N CYS A 193 -8.27 16.37 -17.42
CA CYS A 193 -8.25 16.50 -15.96
C CYS A 193 -7.82 15.19 -15.30
N TYR A 194 -7.26 15.29 -14.10
CA TYR A 194 -7.10 14.12 -13.25
C TYR A 194 -7.58 14.38 -11.82
N VAL A 195 -7.92 13.30 -11.12
CA VAL A 195 -8.38 13.37 -9.73
C VAL A 195 -7.72 12.27 -8.88
N SER A 196 -7.32 12.60 -7.65
CA SER A 196 -6.85 11.64 -6.64
C SER A 196 -7.47 11.90 -5.26
N GLY A 197 -7.33 10.94 -4.35
CA GLY A 197 -7.86 11.00 -2.99
C GLY A 197 -9.01 10.03 -2.74
N LYS A 198 -10.08 10.47 -2.08
CA LYS A 198 -11.20 9.62 -1.66
C LYS A 198 -12.55 10.24 -1.95
N VAL A 199 -13.45 9.43 -2.53
CA VAL A 199 -14.84 9.81 -2.85
C VAL A 199 -15.81 8.83 -2.22
N LYS A 200 -16.82 9.34 -1.51
CA LYS A 200 -17.88 8.52 -0.91
C LYS A 200 -19.26 9.16 -1.11
N GLY A 201 -20.22 8.38 -1.58
CA GLY A 201 -21.61 8.83 -1.74
C GLY A 201 -22.58 7.69 -1.97
N LYS A 202 -23.89 7.97 -2.09
CA LYS A 202 -24.86 6.94 -2.55
C LYS A 202 -24.64 6.61 -4.02
N TYR A 203 -24.34 7.63 -4.80
CA TYR A 203 -23.79 7.56 -6.15
C TYR A 203 -22.35 8.07 -6.05
N ALA A 204 -21.39 7.35 -6.58
CA ALA A 204 -19.99 7.77 -6.46
C ALA A 204 -19.27 7.51 -7.79
N GLY A 205 -18.52 8.53 -8.23
CA GLY A 205 -17.48 8.34 -9.22
C GLY A 205 -16.31 9.26 -8.95
N GLY A 206 -15.11 8.83 -9.30
CA GLY A 206 -13.89 9.60 -9.00
C GLY A 206 -13.99 11.04 -9.53
N ILE A 207 -14.35 11.20 -10.80
CA ILE A 207 -14.55 12.53 -11.41
C ILE A 207 -15.97 13.04 -11.11
N ALA A 208 -16.97 12.19 -11.34
CA ALA A 208 -18.36 12.58 -11.11
C ALA A 208 -19.30 11.47 -10.65
N SER A 209 -20.33 11.81 -9.89
CA SER A 209 -21.35 10.81 -9.55
C SER A 209 -22.27 10.49 -10.73
N ARG A 210 -22.63 11.49 -11.55
CA ARG A 210 -23.61 11.37 -12.62
C ARG A 210 -23.27 12.28 -13.80
N MET A 211 -23.67 11.88 -15.01
CA MET A 211 -23.58 12.67 -16.24
C MET A 211 -24.94 12.89 -16.88
N GLY A 212 -25.22 14.13 -17.29
CA GLY A 212 -26.51 14.59 -17.80
C GLY A 212 -26.81 14.21 -19.25
N ARG A 213 -27.90 14.76 -19.77
CA ARG A 213 -28.39 14.54 -21.15
C ARG A 213 -27.91 15.66 -22.09
N PRO A 214 -27.93 15.45 -23.43
CA PRO A 214 -27.60 16.47 -24.40
C PRO A 214 -28.66 17.57 -24.49
N TYR A 215 -28.25 18.73 -25.02
CA TYR A 215 -29.17 19.81 -25.41
C TYR A 215 -28.60 20.61 -26.57
N GLY A 216 -29.45 21.01 -27.51
CA GLY A 216 -29.05 21.87 -28.63
C GLY A 216 -27.90 21.31 -29.49
N GLY A 217 -27.76 19.99 -29.56
CA GLY A 217 -26.66 19.31 -30.27
C GLY A 217 -25.38 19.11 -29.46
N GLN A 218 -25.27 19.69 -28.26
CA GLN A 218 -24.15 19.49 -27.35
C GLN A 218 -24.41 18.30 -26.41
N ILE A 219 -23.41 17.46 -26.22
CA ILE A 219 -23.46 16.29 -25.31
C ILE A 219 -22.71 16.56 -24.00
N CYS A 220 -23.05 15.81 -22.95
CA CYS A 220 -22.21 15.73 -21.76
C CYS A 220 -21.07 14.73 -21.99
N TYR A 221 -19.82 15.08 -21.62
CA TYR A 221 -18.70 14.15 -21.76
C TYR A 221 -17.63 14.28 -20.68
N ILE A 222 -16.87 13.21 -20.48
CA ILE A 222 -15.58 13.18 -19.78
C ILE A 222 -14.56 12.59 -20.75
N LYS A 223 -13.53 13.36 -21.13
CA LYS A 223 -12.55 12.97 -22.15
C LYS A 223 -11.12 13.21 -21.71
N ASN A 224 -10.20 12.32 -22.08
CA ASN A 224 -8.77 12.49 -21.74
C ASN A 224 -8.55 12.72 -20.24
N CYS A 225 -9.20 11.93 -19.40
CA CYS A 225 -9.12 12.10 -17.95
C CYS A 225 -8.74 10.81 -17.25
N TYR A 226 -8.19 10.92 -16.05
CA TYR A 226 -8.02 9.74 -15.19
C TYR A 226 -8.36 9.98 -13.74
N SER A 227 -8.62 8.87 -13.03
CA SER A 227 -8.95 8.89 -11.61
C SER A 227 -8.19 7.81 -10.86
N THR A 228 -7.43 8.23 -9.87
CA THR A 228 -6.72 7.36 -8.92
C THR A 228 -7.44 7.26 -7.58
N ALA A 229 -8.57 7.95 -7.44
CA ALA A 229 -9.29 8.06 -6.18
C ALA A 229 -9.88 6.72 -5.73
N GLU A 230 -9.83 6.44 -4.43
CA GLU A 230 -10.65 5.40 -3.80
C GLU A 230 -12.12 5.84 -3.87
N VAL A 231 -12.99 5.01 -4.45
CA VAL A 231 -14.41 5.32 -4.63
C VAL A 231 -15.27 4.33 -3.87
N ILE A 232 -16.12 4.84 -2.98
CA ILE A 232 -17.04 4.05 -2.17
C ILE A 232 -18.48 4.50 -2.44
N SER A 233 -19.30 3.59 -2.98
CA SER A 233 -20.76 3.78 -3.03
C SER A 233 -21.42 3.10 -1.84
N THR A 234 -22.24 3.85 -1.10
CA THR A 234 -23.00 3.34 0.05
C THR A 234 -24.35 2.74 -0.33
N GLY A 235 -24.75 2.77 -1.60
CA GLY A 235 -26.08 2.31 -2.00
C GLY A 235 -26.21 1.89 -3.45
N ASP A 236 -25.98 2.79 -4.40
CA ASP A 236 -26.38 2.59 -5.78
C ASP A 236 -25.16 2.37 -6.70
N GLU A 237 -24.71 3.39 -7.42
CA GLU A 237 -23.68 3.26 -8.46
C GLU A 237 -22.28 3.66 -7.97
N CYS A 238 -21.27 2.86 -8.34
CA CYS A 238 -19.85 3.11 -8.08
C CYS A 238 -19.02 2.99 -9.37
N GLY A 239 -18.50 4.10 -9.89
CA GLY A 239 -17.63 4.11 -11.06
C GLY A 239 -16.24 4.65 -10.74
N GLY A 240 -15.17 4.14 -11.35
CA GLY A 240 -13.85 4.76 -11.15
C GLY A 240 -13.75 6.18 -11.74
N ILE A 241 -14.41 6.41 -12.88
CA ILE A 241 -14.57 7.74 -13.50
C ILE A 241 -15.93 8.35 -13.13
N VAL A 242 -17.02 7.63 -13.44
CA VAL A 242 -18.39 8.15 -13.26
C VAL A 242 -19.36 7.11 -12.73
N GLY A 243 -20.22 7.45 -11.77
CA GLY A 243 -21.26 6.53 -11.29
C GLY A 243 -22.28 6.15 -12.38
N SER A 244 -23.13 7.10 -12.79
CA SER A 244 -24.19 6.87 -13.80
C SER A 244 -24.06 7.78 -15.01
N MET A 245 -24.42 7.26 -16.18
CA MET A 245 -24.43 8.00 -17.44
C MET A 245 -25.81 7.94 -18.08
N TYR A 246 -26.30 9.09 -18.57
CA TYR A 246 -27.61 9.22 -19.22
C TYR A 246 -27.46 9.60 -20.69
N GLU A 247 -28.60 9.72 -21.37
CA GLU A 247 -28.75 9.82 -22.82
C GLU A 247 -27.56 10.39 -23.59
N ASN A 248 -27.00 9.62 -24.53
CA ASN A 248 -25.91 10.02 -25.44
C ASN A 248 -24.65 10.63 -24.78
N SER A 249 -24.52 10.60 -23.46
CA SER A 249 -23.31 11.06 -22.78
C SER A 249 -22.13 10.12 -23.05
N GLU A 250 -20.91 10.66 -23.01
CA GLU A 250 -19.71 9.95 -23.45
C GLU A 250 -18.59 9.99 -22.40
N VAL A 251 -18.01 8.83 -22.10
CA VAL A 251 -16.71 8.72 -21.43
C VAL A 251 -15.75 8.10 -22.42
N SER A 252 -14.69 8.83 -22.79
CA SER A 252 -13.71 8.32 -23.75
C SER A 252 -12.29 8.75 -23.47
N TYR A 253 -11.33 7.90 -23.85
CA TYR A 253 -9.90 8.13 -23.59
C TYR A 253 -9.65 8.38 -22.11
N CYS A 254 -10.23 7.55 -21.25
CA CYS A 254 -10.13 7.69 -19.80
C CYS A 254 -9.65 6.41 -19.16
N TYR A 255 -8.93 6.53 -18.04
CA TYR A 255 -8.58 5.35 -17.23
C TYR A 255 -8.77 5.58 -15.73
N SER A 256 -8.99 4.49 -15.00
CA SER A 256 -9.08 4.55 -13.53
C SER A 256 -8.21 3.49 -12.89
N THR A 257 -7.58 3.84 -11.77
CA THR A 257 -6.66 2.97 -11.02
C THR A 257 -7.10 2.75 -9.58
N GLY A 258 -7.88 3.64 -8.98
CA GLY A 258 -8.27 3.54 -7.57
C GLY A 258 -9.06 2.28 -7.18
N VAL A 259 -9.13 2.00 -5.87
CA VAL A 259 -9.95 0.91 -5.31
C VAL A 259 -11.42 1.29 -5.31
N LEU A 260 -12.27 0.39 -5.81
CA LEU A 260 -13.72 0.61 -5.91
C LEU A 260 -14.50 -0.35 -5.03
N ILE A 261 -15.41 0.20 -4.22
CA ILE A 261 -16.30 -0.57 -3.34
C ILE A 261 -17.73 -0.06 -3.55
N GLY A 262 -18.58 -0.86 -4.17
CA GLY A 262 -19.98 -0.49 -4.40
C GLY A 262 -20.98 -1.56 -3.97
N ALA A 263 -22.20 -1.10 -3.68
CA ALA A 263 -23.25 -1.95 -3.10
C ALA A 263 -24.23 -2.51 -4.14
N ASN A 264 -24.51 -1.81 -5.26
CA ASN A 264 -25.51 -2.23 -6.25
C ASN A 264 -24.96 -2.39 -7.67
N SER A 265 -24.30 -1.38 -8.25
CA SER A 265 -23.68 -1.50 -9.58
C SER A 265 -22.25 -0.96 -9.52
N VAL A 266 -21.28 -1.68 -10.08
CA VAL A 266 -19.86 -1.30 -10.00
C VAL A 266 -19.13 -1.50 -11.32
N GLY A 267 -18.43 -0.47 -11.79
CA GLY A 267 -17.59 -0.56 -12.98
C GLY A 267 -16.30 0.25 -12.83
N GLY A 268 -15.19 -0.26 -13.34
CA GLY A 268 -13.89 0.43 -13.29
C GLY A 268 -13.91 1.80 -13.96
N ILE A 269 -14.72 1.97 -15.01
CA ILE A 269 -14.95 3.26 -15.66
C ILE A 269 -16.29 3.85 -15.23
N ALA A 270 -17.39 3.13 -15.49
CA ALA A 270 -18.72 3.60 -15.14
C ALA A 270 -19.64 2.49 -14.61
N ALA A 271 -20.51 2.79 -13.65
CA ALA A 271 -21.34 1.74 -13.06
C ALA A 271 -22.60 1.42 -13.86
N LEU A 272 -23.26 2.46 -14.41
CA LEU A 272 -24.55 2.34 -15.09
C LEU A 272 -24.66 3.28 -16.30
N PRO A 273 -24.15 2.88 -17.48
CA PRO A 273 -24.46 3.53 -18.74
C PRO A 273 -25.88 3.24 -19.19
N SER A 274 -26.61 4.29 -19.57
CA SER A 274 -28.00 4.15 -20.02
C SER A 274 -28.39 5.09 -21.16
N GLU A 275 -29.52 4.79 -21.82
CA GLU A 275 -30.16 5.71 -22.77
C GLU A 275 -29.26 6.07 -23.98
N GLY A 276 -28.40 5.17 -24.46
CA GLY A 276 -27.46 5.44 -25.54
C GLY A 276 -26.14 6.07 -25.10
N ALA A 277 -25.88 6.14 -23.78
CA ALA A 277 -24.59 6.52 -23.24
C ALA A 277 -23.45 5.61 -23.74
N LYS A 278 -22.25 6.18 -23.86
CA LYS A 278 -21.10 5.55 -24.52
C LYS A 278 -19.87 5.50 -23.63
N ILE A 279 -19.26 4.33 -23.50
CA ILE A 279 -17.90 4.15 -22.97
C ILE A 279 -17.02 3.65 -24.11
N THR A 280 -16.06 4.44 -24.55
CA THR A 280 -15.21 4.07 -25.69
C THR A 280 -13.75 4.36 -25.43
N SER A 281 -12.84 3.48 -25.85
CA SER A 281 -11.40 3.70 -25.69
C SER A 281 -11.03 4.04 -24.24
N CYS A 282 -11.38 3.17 -23.29
CA CYS A 282 -11.10 3.39 -21.86
C CYS A 282 -10.34 2.22 -21.24
N VAL A 283 -9.62 2.48 -20.15
CA VAL A 283 -8.87 1.45 -19.42
C VAL A 283 -9.29 1.37 -17.95
N ALA A 284 -9.84 0.24 -17.53
CA ALA A 284 -10.01 -0.06 -16.11
C ALA A 284 -8.72 -0.69 -15.59
N TRP A 285 -7.87 0.11 -14.97
CA TRP A 285 -6.62 -0.33 -14.34
C TRP A 285 -6.73 -0.35 -12.82
N ASN A 286 -7.94 -0.58 -12.33
CA ASN A 286 -8.23 -0.60 -10.90
C ASN A 286 -7.51 -1.75 -10.20
N TRP A 287 -7.01 -1.50 -8.99
CA TRP A 287 -6.40 -2.57 -8.18
C TRP A 287 -7.41 -3.59 -7.70
N LYS A 288 -8.57 -3.09 -7.29
CA LYS A 288 -9.65 -3.90 -6.75
C LYS A 288 -11.00 -3.28 -7.06
N ILE A 289 -11.92 -4.14 -7.49
CA ILE A 289 -13.34 -3.82 -7.64
C ILE A 289 -14.13 -4.79 -6.77
N THR A 290 -14.90 -4.25 -5.83
CA THR A 290 -15.82 -5.02 -4.98
C THR A 290 -17.25 -4.64 -5.30
N GLY A 291 -18.07 -5.61 -5.70
CA GLY A 291 -19.47 -5.39 -6.04
C GLY A 291 -20.24 -6.69 -6.25
N PRO A 292 -21.58 -6.62 -6.38
CA PRO A 292 -22.42 -7.79 -6.56
C PRO A 292 -22.26 -8.43 -7.94
N ALA A 293 -22.28 -9.78 -7.98
CA ALA A 293 -22.06 -10.60 -9.17
C ALA A 293 -22.87 -10.18 -10.41
N ALA A 294 -24.15 -9.84 -10.22
CA ALA A 294 -25.08 -9.58 -11.30
C ALA A 294 -24.91 -8.20 -11.96
N ARG A 295 -24.18 -7.29 -11.31
CA ARG A 295 -24.14 -5.86 -11.67
C ARG A 295 -22.75 -5.26 -11.55
N SER A 296 -21.73 -6.10 -11.63
CA SER A 296 -20.33 -5.68 -11.58
C SER A 296 -19.58 -6.21 -12.78
N GLY A 297 -18.77 -5.34 -13.40
CA GLY A 297 -17.88 -5.68 -14.50
C GLY A 297 -16.63 -4.80 -14.44
N ARG A 298 -15.51 -5.24 -15.03
CA ARG A 298 -14.25 -4.49 -14.97
C ARG A 298 -14.37 -3.10 -15.58
N ILE A 299 -15.08 -2.94 -16.70
CA ILE A 299 -15.30 -1.64 -17.33
C ILE A 299 -16.61 -1.02 -16.85
N SER A 300 -17.70 -1.79 -16.96
CA SER A 300 -19.04 -1.33 -16.64
C SER A 300 -19.86 -2.38 -15.88
N GLY A 301 -20.57 -1.90 -14.85
CA GLY A 301 -21.43 -2.72 -14.02
C GLY A 301 -22.64 -3.26 -14.78
N VAL A 302 -23.47 -2.36 -15.34
CA VAL A 302 -24.62 -2.73 -16.17
C VAL A 302 -24.87 -1.68 -17.25
N LEU A 303 -24.94 -2.10 -18.50
CA LEU A 303 -25.51 -1.36 -19.63
C LEU A 303 -27.03 -1.58 -19.65
N SER A 304 -27.80 -0.49 -19.58
CA SER A 304 -29.27 -0.52 -19.52
C SER A 304 -29.92 0.37 -20.58
N GLN A 305 -31.04 -0.05 -21.15
CA GLN A 305 -31.81 0.81 -22.09
C GLN A 305 -32.38 2.07 -21.43
N GLY A 306 -32.46 2.13 -20.10
CA GLY A 306 -32.94 3.32 -19.38
C GLY A 306 -34.47 3.45 -19.35
N GLU A 307 -34.95 4.69 -19.23
CA GLU A 307 -36.37 4.99 -19.00
C GLU A 307 -37.20 5.08 -20.29
N ASN A 308 -38.51 4.84 -20.18
CA ASN A 308 -39.45 5.00 -21.30
C ASN A 308 -39.33 6.39 -21.94
N GLY A 309 -39.21 6.42 -23.27
CA GLY A 309 -39.02 7.66 -24.04
C GLY A 309 -37.56 8.05 -24.30
N HIS A 310 -36.60 7.37 -23.65
CA HIS A 310 -35.15 7.57 -23.84
C HIS A 310 -34.42 6.23 -24.10
N GLN A 311 -35.14 5.23 -24.61
CA GLN A 311 -34.63 3.87 -24.86
C GLN A 311 -33.74 3.83 -26.09
N ALA A 312 -32.49 4.24 -25.92
CA ALA A 312 -31.42 3.92 -26.84
C ALA A 312 -30.47 2.92 -26.16
N ASP A 313 -29.98 1.98 -26.95
CA ASP A 313 -29.02 0.99 -26.48
C ASP A 313 -27.70 1.70 -26.15
N PRO A 314 -27.24 1.68 -24.87
CA PRO A 314 -25.92 2.18 -24.53
C PRO A 314 -24.85 1.34 -25.25
N VAL A 315 -23.63 1.86 -25.35
CA VAL A 315 -22.55 1.16 -26.05
C VAL A 315 -21.27 1.23 -25.22
N ALA A 316 -20.64 0.07 -25.00
CA ALA A 316 -19.28 0.01 -24.51
C ALA A 316 -18.41 -0.74 -25.52
N SER A 317 -17.29 -0.15 -25.92
CA SER A 317 -16.39 -0.72 -26.93
C SER A 317 -14.95 -0.25 -26.75
N GLU A 318 -14.00 -1.00 -27.29
CA GLU A 318 -12.57 -0.63 -27.27
C GLU A 318 -12.03 -0.37 -25.86
N CYS A 319 -12.55 -1.10 -24.86
CA CYS A 319 -12.12 -0.96 -23.49
C CYS A 319 -11.29 -2.15 -23.03
N TYR A 320 -10.31 -1.86 -22.19
CA TYR A 320 -9.33 -2.82 -21.72
C TYR A 320 -9.26 -2.76 -20.20
N ALA A 321 -8.94 -3.89 -19.58
CA ALA A 321 -8.81 -3.97 -18.14
C ALA A 321 -7.51 -4.67 -17.76
N TRP A 322 -6.95 -4.30 -16.61
CA TRP A 322 -5.77 -4.98 -16.10
C TRP A 322 -6.10 -6.43 -15.77
N GLU A 323 -5.32 -7.35 -16.33
CA GLU A 323 -5.55 -8.79 -16.20
C GLU A 323 -5.47 -9.30 -14.75
N ASP A 324 -4.63 -8.68 -13.92
CA ASP A 324 -4.45 -9.05 -12.51
C ASP A 324 -5.38 -8.26 -11.55
N MET A 325 -6.34 -7.49 -12.09
CA MET A 325 -7.31 -6.75 -11.28
C MET A 325 -8.09 -7.68 -10.34
N VAL A 326 -8.14 -7.32 -9.05
CA VAL A 326 -8.88 -8.09 -8.06
C VAL A 326 -10.37 -7.81 -8.16
N CYS A 327 -11.13 -8.78 -8.66
CA CYS A 327 -12.59 -8.72 -8.71
C CYS A 327 -13.18 -9.50 -7.53
N THR A 328 -13.83 -8.81 -6.59
CA THR A 328 -14.50 -9.42 -5.42
C THR A 328 -16.00 -9.37 -5.58
N GLY A 329 -16.65 -10.53 -5.48
CA GLY A 329 -18.10 -10.67 -5.60
C GLY A 329 -18.59 -10.93 -7.02
N PHE A 330 -17.72 -10.91 -8.03
CA PHE A 330 -18.01 -11.26 -9.41
C PHE A 330 -16.78 -11.87 -10.10
N SER A 331 -17.01 -12.66 -11.16
CA SER A 331 -15.96 -13.18 -12.02
C SER A 331 -15.97 -12.43 -13.35
N PRO A 332 -14.86 -11.84 -13.79
CA PRO A 332 -14.79 -11.12 -15.06
C PRO A 332 -14.70 -12.08 -16.25
N GLU A 333 -15.28 -11.71 -17.39
CA GLU A 333 -15.22 -12.46 -18.65
C GLU A 333 -14.93 -11.55 -19.84
N ASP A 334 -13.83 -11.79 -20.55
CA ASP A 334 -13.39 -10.94 -21.65
C ASP A 334 -14.45 -10.70 -22.74
N ASN A 335 -14.55 -9.47 -23.21
CA ASN A 335 -15.45 -9.04 -24.27
C ASN A 335 -14.67 -8.35 -25.40
N VAL A 336 -14.42 -9.07 -26.50
CA VAL A 336 -13.53 -8.63 -27.61
C VAL A 336 -14.21 -7.67 -28.62
N GLY A 337 -15.39 -7.12 -28.29
CA GLY A 337 -16.16 -6.25 -29.19
C GLY A 337 -17.06 -5.28 -28.46
N SER A 338 -17.89 -4.56 -29.24
CA SER A 338 -18.89 -3.66 -28.68
C SER A 338 -20.04 -4.44 -28.04
N VAL A 339 -20.47 -4.02 -26.86
CA VAL A 339 -21.66 -4.54 -26.18
C VAL A 339 -22.66 -3.42 -25.91
N SER A 340 -23.93 -3.79 -25.79
CA SER A 340 -25.02 -2.83 -25.54
C SER A 340 -25.97 -3.17 -24.40
N THR A 341 -25.75 -4.28 -23.70
CA THR A 341 -26.59 -4.73 -22.58
C THR A 341 -25.78 -5.58 -21.61
N GLY A 342 -26.22 -5.67 -20.37
CA GLY A 342 -25.57 -6.47 -19.33
C GLY A 342 -24.28 -5.83 -18.81
N LYS A 343 -23.45 -6.59 -18.10
CA LYS A 343 -22.14 -6.12 -17.65
C LYS A 343 -21.13 -6.09 -18.79
N TYR A 344 -20.06 -5.32 -18.63
CA TYR A 344 -18.94 -5.29 -19.59
C TYR A 344 -17.61 -5.31 -18.87
N ASP A 345 -16.81 -6.32 -19.19
CA ASP A 345 -15.49 -6.56 -18.59
C ASP A 345 -14.34 -6.11 -19.51
N GLY A 346 -14.62 -5.71 -20.76
CA GLY A 346 -13.57 -5.36 -21.73
C GLY A 346 -12.61 -6.52 -22.00
N VAL A 347 -11.42 -6.24 -22.55
CA VAL A 347 -10.37 -7.26 -22.77
C VAL A 347 -9.31 -7.18 -21.67
N GLY A 348 -8.95 -8.31 -21.07
CA GLY A 348 -7.88 -8.39 -20.07
C GLY A 348 -6.51 -8.26 -20.71
N GLU A 349 -5.67 -7.37 -20.19
CA GLU A 349 -4.37 -7.05 -20.77
C GLU A 349 -3.29 -6.85 -19.69
N SER A 350 -2.05 -7.14 -20.06
CA SER A 350 -0.87 -6.89 -19.21
C SER A 350 -0.59 -5.40 -19.02
N VAL A 351 0.17 -5.07 -17.97
CA VAL A 351 0.65 -3.70 -17.67
C VAL A 351 1.27 -3.03 -18.90
N LEU A 352 2.20 -3.71 -19.58
CA LEU A 352 2.91 -3.15 -20.73
C LEU A 352 1.96 -2.90 -21.92
N THR A 353 0.98 -3.78 -22.14
CA THR A 353 0.00 -3.57 -23.21
C THR A 353 -0.88 -2.37 -22.89
N LEU A 354 -1.35 -2.22 -21.65
CA LEU A 354 -2.19 -1.10 -21.24
C LEU A 354 -1.47 0.25 -21.39
N GLN A 355 -0.21 0.33 -20.95
CA GLN A 355 0.67 1.49 -21.19
C GLN A 355 0.68 1.88 -22.67
N ASN A 356 0.98 0.92 -23.54
CA ASN A 356 1.06 1.15 -24.98
C ASN A 356 -0.29 1.56 -25.57
N ARG A 357 -1.41 1.00 -25.09
CA ARG A 357 -2.75 1.38 -25.57
C ARG A 357 -3.09 2.83 -25.24
N ILE A 358 -2.84 3.25 -24.01
CA ILE A 358 -3.09 4.62 -23.57
C ILE A 358 -2.14 5.59 -24.28
N ALA A 359 -0.85 5.25 -24.40
CA ALA A 359 0.11 6.06 -25.17
C ALA A 359 -0.31 6.24 -26.65
N ASN A 360 -0.93 5.21 -27.24
CA ASN A 360 -1.43 5.25 -28.62
C ASN A 360 -2.77 6.00 -28.78
N TRP A 361 -3.41 6.46 -27.70
CA TRP A 361 -4.51 7.41 -27.83
C TRP A 361 -4.06 8.74 -28.46
N GLY A 362 -2.76 9.04 -28.41
CA GLY A 362 -2.18 10.27 -28.93
C GLY A 362 -2.41 11.45 -28.00
N THR A 363 -2.11 12.66 -28.49
CA THR A 363 -2.27 13.92 -27.71
C THR A 363 -3.67 13.99 -27.08
N PRO A 364 -3.78 14.25 -25.77
CA PRO A 364 -2.74 14.77 -24.86
C PRO A 364 -2.01 13.71 -24.02
N TRP A 365 -2.03 12.43 -24.38
CA TRP A 365 -1.42 11.37 -23.57
C TRP A 365 0.08 11.22 -23.84
N HIS A 366 0.87 11.06 -22.77
CA HIS A 366 2.30 10.85 -22.83
C HIS A 366 2.74 9.57 -22.12
N ASN A 367 3.65 8.82 -22.74
CA ASN A 367 4.13 7.52 -22.26
C ASN A 367 5.26 7.63 -21.21
N VAL A 368 5.07 8.47 -20.18
CA VAL A 368 6.00 8.61 -19.05
C VAL A 368 5.18 8.68 -17.77
N GLY A 369 5.42 7.75 -16.85
CA GLY A 369 4.68 7.62 -15.59
C GLY A 369 5.59 7.47 -14.38
N ASN A 370 5.01 7.41 -13.17
CA ASN A 370 5.77 7.28 -11.91
C ASN A 370 6.71 6.04 -11.88
N ILE A 371 7.66 6.04 -10.94
CA ILE A 371 8.83 5.13 -10.96
C ILE A 371 8.50 3.65 -10.71
N ASP A 372 7.30 3.33 -10.21
CA ASP A 372 6.93 1.98 -9.80
C ASP A 372 6.15 1.20 -10.87
N MET A 373 5.21 1.84 -11.58
CA MET A 373 4.38 1.16 -12.60
C MET A 373 4.22 1.90 -13.93
N GLY A 374 4.80 3.09 -14.10
CA GLY A 374 4.83 3.76 -15.40
C GLY A 374 3.45 4.10 -15.98
N PHE A 375 2.48 4.51 -15.16
CA PHE A 375 1.16 4.95 -15.61
C PHE A 375 1.25 6.16 -16.55
N PRO A 376 0.64 6.14 -17.75
CA PRO A 376 0.69 7.28 -18.67
C PRO A 376 0.02 8.53 -18.09
N ILE A 377 0.62 9.69 -18.31
CA ILE A 377 0.12 10.99 -17.81
C ILE A 377 -0.34 11.88 -18.96
N LEU A 378 -0.96 13.00 -18.63
CA LEU A 378 -1.25 14.05 -19.60
C LEU A 378 0.01 14.86 -19.93
N GLU A 379 0.13 15.33 -21.16
CA GLU A 379 1.27 16.12 -21.68
C GLU A 379 1.56 17.34 -20.80
N TRP A 380 0.51 18.03 -20.34
CA TRP A 380 0.69 19.16 -19.45
C TRP A 380 1.32 18.80 -18.10
N GLN A 381 1.16 17.57 -17.62
CA GLN A 381 1.81 17.12 -16.39
C GLN A 381 3.29 16.82 -16.61
N LEU A 382 3.65 16.36 -17.81
CA LEU A 382 5.05 16.23 -18.20
C LEU A 382 5.72 17.59 -18.25
N ASP A 383 5.07 18.58 -18.86
CA ASP A 383 5.60 19.95 -19.00
C ASP A 383 5.86 20.64 -17.66
N ARG A 384 5.15 20.22 -16.60
CA ARG A 384 5.38 20.70 -15.23
C ARG A 384 6.56 20.05 -14.52
N GLU A 385 7.01 18.89 -15.00
CA GLU A 385 8.11 18.09 -14.43
C GLU A 385 7.90 17.60 -12.98
N ASP A 386 6.76 17.89 -12.34
CA ASP A 386 6.44 17.53 -10.96
C ASP A 386 5.41 16.39 -10.83
N TYR A 387 5.11 15.71 -11.94
CA TYR A 387 4.15 14.60 -12.04
C TYR A 387 4.50 13.40 -11.14
N ALA A 388 5.77 13.22 -10.76
CA ALA A 388 6.15 12.18 -9.81
C ALA A 388 5.57 12.42 -8.40
N SER A 389 5.40 13.69 -8.01
CA SER A 389 4.84 14.08 -6.72
C SER A 389 3.34 14.36 -6.78
N TYR A 390 2.87 14.88 -7.91
CA TYR A 390 1.49 15.35 -8.06
C TYR A 390 0.74 14.70 -9.23
N GLY A 391 1.17 13.55 -9.72
CA GLY A 391 0.44 12.78 -10.74
C GLY A 391 -0.78 12.03 -10.20
N GLY A 392 -1.05 12.10 -8.89
CA GLY A 392 -2.18 11.41 -8.24
C GLY A 392 -2.00 9.90 -8.05
N HIS A 393 -0.94 9.30 -8.58
CA HIS A 393 -0.60 7.87 -8.42
C HIS A 393 0.19 7.55 -7.14
N ASP A 394 0.15 8.45 -6.17
CA ASP A 394 0.79 8.35 -4.86
C ASP A 394 -0.08 7.64 -3.82
N ASN A 395 -1.39 7.50 -4.08
CA ASN A 395 -2.39 6.85 -3.22
C ASN A 395 -2.99 5.57 -3.85
N GLU A 396 -2.37 5.04 -4.91
CA GLU A 396 -2.63 3.69 -5.39
C GLU A 396 -2.38 2.72 -4.24
N PRO A 397 -3.31 1.81 -3.89
CA PRO A 397 -3.46 1.23 -2.57
C PRO A 397 -2.12 0.74 -2.03
N GLU A 398 -1.56 1.60 -1.17
CA GLU A 398 -1.26 1.23 0.19
C GLU A 398 -2.51 0.59 0.83
N GLY A 399 -2.81 -0.65 0.44
CA GLY A 399 -3.41 -1.57 1.38
C GLY A 399 -2.37 -1.88 2.46
N ASP A 400 -2.78 -2.43 3.61
CA ASP A 400 -1.81 -3.03 4.52
C ASP A 400 -0.93 -4.08 3.77
N PHE A 401 -1.42 -4.60 2.63
CA PHE A 401 -0.73 -5.51 1.70
C PHE A 401 -1.09 -5.20 0.24
N ALA A 402 -0.32 -5.74 -0.72
CA ALA A 402 -0.56 -5.56 -2.16
C ALA A 402 -1.85 -6.23 -2.62
N ASN A 403 -2.20 -7.36 -2.00
CA ASN A 403 -3.40 -8.15 -2.24
C ASN A 403 -3.59 -9.15 -1.08
N GLY A 404 -4.68 -9.94 -1.12
CA GLY A 404 -4.96 -11.04 -0.20
C GLY A 404 -5.88 -10.66 0.95
N ASP A 405 -6.47 -11.68 1.57
CA ASP A 405 -7.25 -11.58 2.81
C ASP A 405 -6.63 -12.39 3.96
N GLY A 406 -5.44 -12.94 3.74
CA GLY A 406 -4.70 -13.71 4.75
C GLY A 406 -5.21 -15.13 4.96
N THR A 407 -6.11 -15.62 4.11
CA THR A 407 -6.54 -17.02 4.09
C THR A 407 -5.61 -17.90 3.27
N GLN A 408 -5.71 -19.22 3.42
CA GLN A 408 -4.90 -20.18 2.69
C GLN A 408 -5.02 -20.05 1.17
N ASN A 409 -6.23 -19.79 0.67
CA ASN A 409 -6.49 -19.66 -0.77
C ASN A 409 -6.17 -18.26 -1.32
N ASN A 410 -6.06 -17.27 -0.44
CA ASN A 410 -5.85 -15.88 -0.82
C ASN A 410 -4.92 -15.17 0.20
N PRO A 411 -3.64 -15.59 0.27
CA PRO A 411 -2.69 -15.08 1.26
C PRO A 411 -2.38 -13.61 1.03
N TYR A 412 -2.04 -12.89 2.10
CA TYR A 412 -1.56 -11.52 2.00
C TYR A 412 -0.26 -11.44 1.19
N VAL A 413 -0.25 -10.58 0.17
CA VAL A 413 0.88 -10.40 -0.74
C VAL A 413 1.77 -9.23 -0.31
N ILE A 414 3.03 -9.53 -0.01
CA ILE A 414 4.03 -8.58 0.47
C ILE A 414 4.96 -8.24 -0.69
N ALA A 415 4.93 -6.97 -1.11
CA ALA A 415 5.66 -6.48 -2.28
C ALA A 415 6.70 -5.41 -1.94
N ASN A 416 6.62 -4.80 -0.75
CA ASN A 416 7.49 -3.73 -0.31
C ASN A 416 7.67 -3.72 1.22
N ALA A 417 8.53 -2.82 1.70
CA ALA A 417 8.84 -2.60 3.11
C ALA A 417 7.61 -2.24 3.97
N ILE A 418 6.66 -1.48 3.42
CA ILE A 418 5.45 -1.07 4.14
C ILE A 418 4.56 -2.29 4.40
N HIS A 419 4.36 -3.14 3.38
CA HIS A 419 3.55 -4.36 3.52
C HIS A 419 4.14 -5.31 4.58
N ILE A 420 5.47 -5.49 4.62
CA ILE A 420 6.09 -6.37 5.62
C ILE A 420 5.93 -5.82 7.04
N GLN A 421 6.00 -4.49 7.22
CA GLN A 421 5.74 -3.84 8.51
C GLN A 421 4.29 -4.02 8.97
N ASN A 422 3.34 -4.08 8.04
CA ASN A 422 1.92 -4.24 8.35
C ASN A 422 1.52 -5.66 8.73
N MET A 423 2.38 -6.66 8.54
CA MET A 423 2.12 -8.05 8.96
C MET A 423 1.63 -8.14 10.41
N SER A 424 2.20 -7.37 11.33
CA SER A 424 1.82 -7.42 12.75
C SER A 424 0.38 -7.01 13.01
N LYS A 425 -0.21 -6.15 12.16
CA LYS A 425 -1.59 -5.68 12.27
C LYS A 425 -2.61 -6.74 11.83
N ALA A 426 -2.20 -7.63 10.92
CA ALA A 426 -3.07 -8.64 10.31
C ALA A 426 -3.17 -9.96 11.09
N LEU A 427 -2.37 -10.12 12.14
CA LEU A 427 -2.31 -11.35 12.92
C LEU A 427 -3.48 -11.44 13.91
N ILE A 428 -4.24 -12.52 13.79
CA ILE A 428 -5.38 -12.83 14.67
C ILE A 428 -4.99 -13.98 15.59
N GLU A 429 -5.28 -13.87 16.89
CA GLU A 429 -4.99 -14.96 17.83
C GLU A 429 -5.80 -16.21 17.53
N LYS A 430 -5.14 -17.38 17.63
CA LYS A 430 -5.69 -18.72 17.42
C LYS A 430 -6.24 -18.93 16.01
N GLN A 431 -5.71 -18.19 15.04
CA GLN A 431 -5.97 -18.35 13.62
C GLN A 431 -4.65 -18.32 12.86
N THR A 432 -4.54 -19.16 11.83
CA THR A 432 -3.41 -19.10 10.89
C THR A 432 -3.64 -17.97 9.90
N THR A 433 -2.71 -17.02 9.86
CA THR A 433 -2.66 -16.00 8.81
C THR A 433 -1.60 -16.39 7.78
N TYR A 434 -1.95 -16.29 6.50
CA TYR A 434 -1.10 -16.71 5.38
C TYR A 434 -0.50 -15.50 4.66
N PHE A 435 0.81 -15.53 4.43
CA PHE A 435 1.57 -14.47 3.77
C PHE A 435 2.44 -15.03 2.66
N VAL A 436 2.59 -14.27 1.57
CA VAL A 436 3.51 -14.58 0.47
C VAL A 436 4.33 -13.36 0.09
N LEU A 437 5.60 -13.55 -0.25
CA LEU A 437 6.39 -12.50 -0.90
C LEU A 437 6.14 -12.50 -2.42
N SER A 438 6.04 -11.31 -3.02
CA SER A 438 6.06 -11.11 -4.48
C SER A 438 7.30 -10.36 -4.96
N ALA A 439 8.14 -9.90 -4.04
CA ALA A 439 9.37 -9.19 -4.31
C ALA A 439 10.39 -9.45 -3.19
N ASP A 440 11.66 -9.11 -3.46
CA ASP A 440 12.64 -8.99 -2.39
C ASP A 440 12.31 -7.77 -1.53
N ILE A 441 12.51 -7.89 -0.22
CA ILE A 441 12.18 -6.83 0.73
C ILE A 441 13.45 -6.35 1.41
N ASP A 442 13.78 -5.06 1.26
CA ASP A 442 14.86 -4.44 2.02
C ASP A 442 14.31 -3.84 3.32
N MET A 443 14.86 -4.26 4.46
CA MET A 443 14.46 -3.80 5.79
C MET A 443 15.36 -2.71 6.37
N GLN A 444 16.26 -2.13 5.58
CA GLN A 444 17.14 -1.08 6.04
C GLN A 444 16.35 0.10 6.66
N GLY A 445 16.70 0.46 7.90
CA GLY A 445 16.04 1.57 8.63
C GLY A 445 14.69 1.21 9.27
N ILE A 446 14.17 0.00 9.06
CA ILE A 446 12.91 -0.44 9.67
C ILE A 446 13.13 -0.85 11.13
N LYS A 447 12.33 -0.29 12.04
CA LYS A 447 12.28 -0.72 13.44
C LYS A 447 11.40 -1.97 13.57
N TRP A 448 12.03 -3.14 13.59
CA TRP A 448 11.31 -4.41 13.68
C TRP A 448 11.09 -4.89 15.13
N ALA A 449 9.88 -5.38 15.40
CA ALA A 449 9.55 -6.18 16.57
C ALA A 449 9.06 -7.56 16.12
N PRO A 450 9.34 -8.64 16.88
CA PRO A 450 8.97 -9.98 16.45
C PRO A 450 7.44 -10.17 16.40
N LEU A 451 6.95 -10.87 15.37
CA LEU A 451 5.51 -10.96 15.08
C LEU A 451 4.67 -11.66 16.17
N ASN A 452 5.27 -12.61 16.88
CA ASN A 452 4.63 -13.44 17.91
C ASN A 452 5.50 -13.53 19.17
N ASP A 453 5.63 -12.42 19.90
CA ASP A 453 6.41 -12.30 21.14
C ASP A 453 5.56 -12.11 22.41
N ALA A 454 4.23 -12.02 22.25
CA ALA A 454 3.28 -11.92 23.36
C ALA A 454 3.06 -13.27 24.07
N ASN A 455 2.84 -13.21 25.39
CA ASN A 455 2.57 -14.40 26.21
C ASN A 455 1.41 -15.23 25.65
N GLY A 456 1.64 -16.55 25.54
CA GLY A 456 0.68 -17.49 24.95
C GLY A 456 0.99 -17.85 23.50
N TYR A 457 1.70 -16.98 22.76
CA TYR A 457 2.20 -17.22 21.40
C TYR A 457 1.11 -17.69 20.43
N HIS A 458 -0.09 -17.10 20.55
CA HIS A 458 -1.31 -17.56 19.87
C HIS A 458 -1.42 -17.14 18.41
N LYS A 459 -0.46 -16.38 17.86
CA LYS A 459 -0.48 -15.98 16.45
C LYS A 459 0.16 -17.09 15.61
N TRP A 460 -0.64 -17.77 14.78
CA TRP A 460 -0.15 -18.83 13.90
C TRP A 460 0.10 -18.27 12.50
N ILE A 461 1.23 -18.63 11.90
CA ILE A 461 1.74 -17.96 10.70
C ILE A 461 2.15 -18.99 9.66
N ASP A 462 1.64 -18.86 8.45
CA ASP A 462 2.17 -19.50 7.25
C ASP A 462 2.83 -18.41 6.38
N PHE A 463 4.14 -18.52 6.16
CA PHE A 463 4.93 -17.55 5.42
C PHE A 463 5.69 -18.23 4.28
N ASP A 464 5.31 -17.93 3.04
CA ASP A 464 5.99 -18.41 1.84
C ASP A 464 6.77 -17.28 1.16
N GLY A 465 8.08 -17.36 1.21
CA GLY A 465 8.93 -16.39 0.53
C GLY A 465 8.90 -16.47 -0.98
N ARG A 466 8.31 -17.52 -1.58
CA ARG A 466 8.29 -17.73 -3.04
C ARG A 466 9.66 -17.50 -3.71
N ASN A 467 10.73 -17.92 -3.03
CA ASN A 467 12.12 -17.79 -3.46
C ASN A 467 12.67 -16.36 -3.50
N HIS A 468 12.07 -15.43 -2.75
CA HIS A 468 12.56 -14.07 -2.54
C HIS A 468 13.44 -13.95 -1.29
N VAL A 469 14.05 -12.78 -1.12
CA VAL A 469 14.88 -12.48 0.04
C VAL A 469 14.38 -11.29 0.85
N VAL A 470 14.59 -11.36 2.16
CA VAL A 470 14.43 -10.26 3.12
C VAL A 470 15.84 -9.81 3.52
N LYS A 471 16.21 -8.57 3.20
CA LYS A 471 17.56 -8.02 3.40
C LYS A 471 17.61 -7.11 4.63
N ASN A 472 18.78 -6.98 5.24
CA ASN A 472 19.11 -5.96 6.24
C ASN A 472 18.20 -5.98 7.49
N LEU A 473 17.68 -7.16 7.87
CA LEU A 473 16.83 -7.31 9.04
C LEU A 473 17.61 -6.94 10.32
N THR A 474 17.10 -5.97 11.08
CA THR A 474 17.54 -5.66 12.44
C THR A 474 16.37 -5.83 13.40
N CYS A 475 16.63 -6.23 14.65
CA CYS A 475 15.60 -6.35 15.68
C CYS A 475 16.18 -6.01 17.06
N GLU A 476 15.77 -4.87 17.61
CA GLU A 476 16.36 -4.28 18.82
C GLU A 476 15.42 -4.33 20.04
N SER A 477 14.16 -4.73 19.84
CA SER A 477 13.11 -4.76 20.87
C SER A 477 12.28 -6.04 20.82
N GLY A 478 11.45 -6.28 21.84
CA GLY A 478 10.62 -7.48 21.95
C GLY A 478 11.32 -8.67 22.61
N THR A 479 10.55 -9.73 22.86
CA THR A 479 11.06 -10.99 23.44
C THR A 479 11.44 -11.96 22.31
N TYR A 480 12.50 -12.74 22.49
CA TYR A 480 12.97 -13.70 21.47
C TYR A 480 13.29 -13.04 20.12
N ARG A 481 13.99 -11.90 20.17
CA ARG A 481 14.34 -11.05 19.01
C ARG A 481 14.74 -11.90 17.79
N SER A 482 13.93 -11.78 16.75
CA SER A 482 14.07 -12.45 15.45
C SER A 482 13.01 -11.87 14.50
N PHE A 483 12.85 -12.43 13.30
CA PHE A 483 11.71 -12.08 12.44
C PHE A 483 10.36 -12.45 13.11
N PHE A 484 10.17 -13.71 13.51
CA PHE A 484 8.89 -14.18 14.07
C PHE A 484 8.72 -14.10 15.59
N GLY A 485 9.80 -14.08 16.37
CA GLY A 485 9.77 -14.35 17.80
C GLY A 485 9.59 -15.84 18.04
N VAL A 486 8.35 -16.27 18.27
CA VAL A 486 7.97 -17.68 18.32
C VAL A 486 7.21 -18.06 17.04
N LEU A 487 7.82 -18.88 16.19
CA LEU A 487 7.14 -19.41 15.00
C LEU A 487 6.25 -20.59 15.38
N CYS A 488 4.94 -20.37 15.33
CA CYS A 488 3.90 -21.39 15.36
C CYS A 488 3.26 -21.46 13.97
N GLY A 489 3.56 -22.51 13.20
CA GLY A 489 3.22 -22.62 11.79
C GLY A 489 4.44 -22.93 10.93
N GLU A 490 4.53 -22.30 9.75
CA GLU A 490 5.49 -22.66 8.72
C GLU A 490 6.12 -21.43 8.06
N CYS A 491 7.44 -21.52 7.82
CA CYS A 491 8.19 -20.56 7.02
C CYS A 491 8.92 -21.33 5.92
N ARG A 492 8.72 -20.94 4.65
CA ARG A 492 9.36 -21.63 3.52
C ARG A 492 9.86 -20.70 2.43
N ASN A 493 10.83 -21.17 1.66
CA ASN A 493 11.27 -20.57 0.39
C ASN A 493 11.74 -19.09 0.54
N VAL A 494 12.45 -18.73 1.61
CA VAL A 494 12.90 -17.35 1.86
C VAL A 494 14.37 -17.31 2.31
N GLY A 495 15.12 -16.33 1.79
CA GLY A 495 16.44 -15.99 2.31
C GLY A 495 16.40 -14.76 3.21
N PHE A 496 17.07 -14.79 4.35
CA PHE A 496 17.31 -13.60 5.18
C PHE A 496 18.78 -13.18 5.03
N VAL A 497 19.01 -12.10 4.30
CA VAL A 497 20.35 -11.66 3.90
C VAL A 497 20.79 -10.48 4.74
N ASP A 498 22.02 -10.55 5.23
CA ASP A 498 22.69 -9.48 5.99
C ASP A 498 21.91 -9.04 7.24
N ALA A 499 21.35 -10.02 7.95
CA ALA A 499 20.66 -9.77 9.20
C ALA A 499 21.65 -9.40 10.32
N ASN A 500 21.27 -8.47 11.19
CA ASN A 500 22.04 -8.08 12.37
C ASN A 500 21.14 -8.02 13.60
N ILE A 501 21.15 -9.10 14.39
CA ILE A 501 20.23 -9.27 15.52
C ILE A 501 21.03 -9.58 16.78
N SER A 502 20.69 -8.90 17.88
CA SER A 502 21.33 -9.11 19.17
C SER A 502 20.33 -9.11 20.32
N SER A 503 20.54 -9.98 21.31
CA SER A 503 19.77 -10.05 22.56
C SER A 503 20.68 -10.41 23.73
N SER A 504 20.63 -9.63 24.80
CA SER A 504 21.39 -9.86 26.03
C SER A 504 20.70 -10.80 27.02
N SER A 505 19.43 -11.13 26.81
CA SER A 505 18.59 -11.80 27.82
C SER A 505 17.87 -13.07 27.35
N THR A 506 17.77 -13.31 26.03
CA THR A 506 17.00 -14.44 25.50
C THR A 506 17.74 -15.24 24.45
N GLY A 507 17.29 -16.48 24.28
CA GLY A 507 17.65 -17.29 23.13
C GLY A 507 17.07 -16.71 21.83
N ILE A 508 17.87 -16.64 20.76
CA ILE A 508 17.46 -16.00 19.51
C ILE A 508 17.97 -16.75 18.27
N GLY A 509 17.31 -16.51 17.14
CA GLY A 509 17.77 -16.85 15.80
C GLY A 509 17.38 -15.77 14.82
N ILE A 510 17.81 -15.86 13.55
CA ILE A 510 17.45 -14.84 12.56
C ILE A 510 15.98 -14.98 12.17
N ILE A 511 15.53 -16.20 11.84
CA ILE A 511 14.14 -16.47 11.45
C ILE A 511 13.26 -16.47 12.71
N ALA A 512 13.61 -17.28 13.71
CA ALA A 512 12.81 -17.43 14.92
C ALA A 512 13.67 -17.52 16.18
N GLY A 513 13.26 -16.91 17.29
CA GLY A 513 13.83 -17.25 18.59
C GLY A 513 13.40 -18.64 19.05
N TYR A 514 12.14 -19.01 18.83
CA TYR A 514 11.63 -20.38 19.01
C TYR A 514 10.97 -20.91 17.74
N VAL A 515 11.35 -22.10 17.31
CA VAL A 515 10.70 -22.87 16.24
C VAL A 515 9.76 -23.88 16.90
N GLY A 516 8.50 -23.48 17.04
CA GLY A 516 7.47 -24.22 17.76
C GLY A 516 7.68 -24.31 19.28
N LEU A 517 6.64 -24.74 19.98
CA LEU A 517 6.63 -24.90 21.45
C LEU A 517 6.73 -26.37 21.88
N ALA A 518 7.46 -26.62 22.96
CA ALA A 518 7.71 -27.97 23.46
C ALA A 518 6.49 -28.73 23.96
N ALA A 519 5.63 -28.05 24.71
CA ALA A 519 4.37 -28.60 25.21
C ALA A 519 3.16 -28.19 24.36
N GLY A 520 3.39 -27.70 23.13
CA GLY A 520 2.35 -27.17 22.27
C GLY A 520 1.48 -28.27 21.64
N ALA A 521 0.19 -27.99 21.47
CA ALA A 521 -0.68 -28.74 20.55
C ALA A 521 -0.17 -28.59 19.10
N GLU A 522 -0.77 -29.31 18.14
CA GLU A 522 -0.35 -29.34 16.73
C GLU A 522 -0.15 -27.94 16.11
N ASN A 523 -1.04 -26.99 16.42
CA ASN A 523 -0.97 -25.62 15.91
C ASN A 523 0.20 -24.78 16.47
N TYR A 524 0.94 -25.30 17.45
CA TYR A 524 2.15 -24.68 18.00
C TYR A 524 3.43 -25.35 17.53
N THR A 525 3.34 -26.25 16.54
CA THR A 525 4.53 -26.77 15.85
C THR A 525 5.16 -25.69 14.98
N GLY A 526 6.47 -25.78 14.73
CA GLY A 526 7.20 -24.85 13.88
C GLY A 526 7.96 -25.59 12.80
N LYS A 527 7.78 -25.19 11.54
CA LYS A 527 8.44 -25.82 10.38
C LYS A 527 9.20 -24.76 9.60
N ILE A 528 10.44 -25.05 9.22
CA ILE A 528 11.25 -24.17 8.37
C ILE A 528 11.82 -25.00 7.22
N THR A 529 11.50 -24.63 5.97
CA THR A 529 11.93 -25.37 4.79
C THR A 529 12.49 -24.49 3.69
N ASN A 530 13.54 -24.93 3.00
CA ASN A 530 14.09 -24.19 1.85
C ASN A 530 14.43 -22.73 2.22
N CYS A 531 15.02 -22.52 3.39
CA CYS A 531 15.35 -21.18 3.89
C CYS A 531 16.85 -21.01 4.12
N TYR A 532 17.34 -19.79 4.03
CA TYR A 532 18.73 -19.51 4.38
C TYR A 532 18.93 -18.19 5.09
N THR A 533 20.06 -18.05 5.79
CA THR A 533 20.40 -16.85 6.56
C THR A 533 21.86 -16.45 6.39
N SER A 534 22.14 -15.15 6.33
CA SER A 534 23.48 -14.56 6.44
C SER A 534 23.47 -13.36 7.41
N GLY A 535 24.67 -12.89 7.77
CA GLY A 535 24.86 -11.75 8.67
C GLY A 535 25.46 -12.14 10.03
N ILE A 536 25.05 -11.46 11.09
CA ILE A 536 25.61 -11.60 12.44
C ILE A 536 24.49 -11.73 13.47
N LEU A 537 24.58 -12.73 14.34
CA LEU A 537 23.65 -13.01 15.42
C LEU A 537 24.37 -13.07 16.78
N LYS A 538 23.91 -12.29 17.77
CA LYS A 538 24.46 -12.26 19.13
C LYS A 538 23.39 -12.57 20.18
N GLY A 539 23.21 -13.85 20.53
CA GLY A 539 22.22 -14.31 21.49
C GLY A 539 22.76 -14.50 22.90
N SER A 540 21.88 -14.77 23.87
CA SER A 540 22.26 -15.05 25.26
C SER A 540 21.54 -16.29 25.76
N GLY A 541 22.29 -17.36 26.03
CA GLY A 541 21.78 -18.63 26.55
C GLY A 541 21.27 -19.61 25.49
N ALA A 542 20.92 -19.14 24.30
CA ALA A 542 20.86 -19.92 23.06
C ALA A 542 20.99 -19.01 21.83
N ALA A 543 21.82 -19.37 20.85
CA ALA A 543 21.97 -18.63 19.60
C ALA A 543 22.01 -19.62 18.44
N GLY A 544 21.10 -19.46 17.47
CA GLY A 544 21.04 -20.32 16.29
C GLY A 544 20.87 -19.54 15.01
N GLY A 545 21.70 -19.77 13.98
CA GLY A 545 21.63 -19.01 12.73
C GLY A 545 20.24 -18.99 12.10
N ILE A 546 19.52 -20.11 12.14
CA ILE A 546 18.09 -20.19 11.75
C ILE A 546 17.17 -19.92 12.94
N GLY A 547 17.35 -20.67 14.03
CA GLY A 547 16.46 -20.63 15.18
C GLY A 547 17.15 -20.73 16.54
N GLY A 548 16.74 -19.95 17.54
CA GLY A 548 17.33 -20.03 18.88
C GLY A 548 17.05 -21.38 19.57
N VAL A 549 15.78 -21.77 19.60
CA VAL A 549 15.31 -23.00 20.24
C VAL A 549 14.36 -23.78 19.33
N LEU A 550 14.59 -25.08 19.16
CA LEU A 550 13.61 -26.00 18.57
C LEU A 550 12.80 -26.65 19.69
N GLY A 551 11.53 -26.24 19.83
CA GLY A 551 10.67 -26.62 20.95
C GLY A 551 9.81 -27.86 20.66
N GLY A 552 9.02 -27.86 19.59
CA GLY A 552 7.96 -28.85 19.37
C GLY A 552 8.30 -30.00 18.40
N SER A 553 7.29 -30.74 17.95
CA SER A 553 7.40 -31.81 16.94
C SER A 553 7.56 -31.31 15.50
N GLY A 554 8.23 -30.17 15.35
CA GLY A 554 8.51 -29.51 14.09
C GLY A 554 9.80 -30.03 13.44
N TYR A 555 10.18 -29.40 12.33
CA TYR A 555 11.41 -29.76 11.63
C TYR A 555 12.03 -28.57 10.90
N ILE A 556 13.33 -28.70 10.62
CA ILE A 556 14.07 -27.78 9.76
C ILE A 556 14.65 -28.62 8.62
N LYS A 557 14.30 -28.28 7.38
CA LYS A 557 14.69 -29.08 6.23
C LYS A 557 15.20 -28.24 5.08
N ASN A 558 16.23 -28.71 4.37
CA ASN A 558 16.79 -28.02 3.21
C ASN A 558 17.13 -26.56 3.55
N CYS A 559 17.91 -26.32 4.60
CA CYS A 559 18.24 -24.96 5.04
C CYS A 559 19.74 -24.76 5.18
N TYR A 560 20.21 -23.52 5.05
CA TYR A 560 21.60 -23.21 5.37
C TYR A 560 21.81 -21.89 6.08
N SER A 561 22.91 -21.75 6.80
CA SER A 561 23.29 -20.49 7.43
C SER A 561 24.77 -20.18 7.25
N SER A 562 25.07 -19.03 6.65
CA SER A 562 26.41 -18.44 6.61
C SER A 562 26.59 -17.36 7.68
N ALA A 563 25.62 -17.17 8.57
CA ALA A 563 25.67 -16.16 9.61
C ALA A 563 26.76 -16.48 10.65
N THR A 564 27.42 -15.43 11.14
CA THR A 564 28.27 -15.54 12.33
C THR A 564 27.38 -15.63 13.58
N VAL A 565 27.52 -16.69 14.36
CA VAL A 565 26.66 -16.95 15.53
C VAL A 565 27.46 -16.85 16.82
N ILE A 566 27.01 -16.01 17.74
CA ILE A 566 27.67 -15.74 19.01
C ILE A 566 26.66 -15.90 20.14
N ASP A 567 26.93 -16.81 21.08
CA ASP A 567 26.27 -16.80 22.40
C ASP A 567 27.16 -16.04 23.39
N GLN A 568 26.62 -14.98 23.97
CA GLN A 568 27.35 -14.05 24.84
C GLN A 568 27.12 -14.28 26.33
N ILE A 569 26.42 -15.35 26.74
CA ILE A 569 26.14 -15.59 28.16
C ILE A 569 27.43 -15.89 28.94
N ALA A 570 27.69 -15.13 30.01
CA ALA A 570 28.95 -15.16 30.76
C ALA A 570 28.94 -16.16 31.94
N ASN A 571 28.45 -17.38 31.75
CA ASN A 571 28.31 -18.38 32.84
C ASN A 571 28.54 -19.84 32.42
N ASN A 572 29.23 -20.10 31.31
CA ASN A 572 29.53 -21.44 30.78
C ASN A 572 28.28 -22.30 30.42
N THR A 573 27.14 -21.66 30.18
CA THR A 573 25.89 -22.31 29.76
C THR A 573 25.40 -21.90 28.37
N GLY A 574 26.24 -21.24 27.58
CA GLY A 574 25.92 -20.85 26.20
C GLY A 574 25.58 -22.06 25.32
N LYS A 575 24.73 -21.85 24.32
CA LYS A 575 24.29 -22.90 23.38
C LYS A 575 24.26 -22.30 21.98
N ALA A 576 25.41 -22.34 21.31
CA ALA A 576 25.57 -21.73 19.99
C ALA A 576 25.52 -22.81 18.90
N GLY A 577 24.62 -22.66 17.95
CA GLY A 577 24.45 -23.54 16.80
C GLY A 577 24.37 -22.78 15.49
N GLY A 578 24.91 -23.32 14.40
CA GLY A 578 24.77 -22.69 13.08
C GLY A 578 23.34 -22.78 12.54
N ILE A 579 22.60 -23.84 12.87
CA ILE A 579 21.17 -23.98 12.56
C ILE A 579 20.32 -23.69 13.79
N ILE A 580 20.45 -24.48 14.86
CA ILE A 580 19.70 -24.34 16.11
C ILE A 580 20.63 -24.18 17.32
N GLY A 581 20.40 -23.18 18.16
CA GLY A 581 21.15 -23.04 19.42
C GLY A 581 20.85 -24.17 20.40
N ARG A 582 19.56 -24.39 20.69
CA ARG A 582 19.10 -25.36 21.69
C ARG A 582 17.93 -26.20 21.17
N VAL A 583 17.97 -27.51 21.40
CA VAL A 583 16.80 -28.38 21.22
C VAL A 583 16.19 -28.66 22.58
N ASN A 584 14.91 -28.37 22.72
CA ASN A 584 14.10 -28.66 23.91
C ASN A 584 12.81 -29.36 23.46
N GLY A 585 12.98 -30.50 22.81
CA GLY A 585 11.92 -31.27 22.15
C GLY A 585 10.99 -32.01 23.11
N ASN A 586 9.97 -32.65 22.53
CA ASN A 586 9.06 -33.55 23.24
C ASN A 586 9.21 -35.01 22.74
N ALA A 587 8.35 -35.91 23.23
CA ALA A 587 8.39 -37.33 22.90
C ALA A 587 7.99 -37.64 21.44
N SER A 588 7.19 -36.78 20.81
CA SER A 588 6.75 -36.93 19.42
C SER A 588 7.90 -36.75 18.42
N GLY A 589 8.95 -36.04 18.84
CA GLY A 589 10.23 -35.90 18.15
C GLY A 589 10.26 -34.82 17.07
N SER A 590 11.46 -34.35 16.76
CA SER A 590 11.75 -33.30 15.78
C SER A 590 12.85 -33.78 14.81
N SER A 591 13.03 -33.09 13.68
CA SER A 591 14.16 -33.38 12.78
C SER A 591 14.87 -32.15 12.23
N ILE A 592 16.16 -32.32 11.93
CA ILE A 592 16.98 -31.39 11.15
C ILE A 592 17.57 -32.19 10.00
N GLU A 593 17.17 -31.84 8.78
CA GLU A 593 17.43 -32.66 7.58
C GLU A 593 17.99 -31.81 6.43
N ASN A 594 19.01 -32.29 5.74
CA ASN A 594 19.53 -31.62 4.54
C ASN A 594 19.94 -30.16 4.84
N CYS A 595 20.64 -29.94 5.96
CA CYS A 595 21.03 -28.61 6.41
C CYS A 595 22.54 -28.45 6.53
N TYR A 596 23.06 -27.24 6.26
CA TYR A 596 24.46 -26.94 6.50
C TYR A 596 24.71 -25.55 7.09
N SER A 597 25.82 -25.39 7.81
CA SER A 597 26.27 -24.08 8.28
C SER A 597 27.73 -23.82 7.88
N SER A 598 28.06 -22.57 7.57
CA SER A 598 29.41 -22.15 7.15
C SER A 598 29.98 -20.93 7.87
N GLY A 599 29.17 -20.13 8.58
CA GLY A 599 29.66 -18.96 9.33
C GLY A 599 30.34 -19.34 10.65
N ASP A 600 31.22 -18.50 11.20
CA ASP A 600 31.89 -18.83 12.48
C ASP A 600 30.91 -18.86 13.66
N ILE A 601 31.15 -19.79 14.59
CA ILE A 601 30.26 -20.01 15.75
C ILE A 601 31.06 -19.95 17.05
N SER A 602 30.58 -19.19 18.03
CA SER A 602 31.23 -19.05 19.32
C SER A 602 30.30 -18.95 20.52
N ALA A 603 30.78 -19.40 21.68
CA ALA A 603 30.16 -19.16 22.99
C ALA A 603 31.17 -18.48 23.92
N ILE A 604 31.06 -17.16 24.09
CA ILE A 604 32.10 -16.30 24.71
C ILE A 604 32.37 -16.69 26.16
N GLY A 605 31.32 -16.87 26.97
CA GLY A 605 31.45 -17.27 28.37
C GLY A 605 31.58 -18.78 28.57
N GLY A 606 31.74 -19.55 27.49
CA GLY A 606 31.72 -21.00 27.48
C GLY A 606 30.33 -21.59 27.31
N GLY A 607 30.28 -22.88 27.02
CA GLY A 607 29.05 -23.61 26.75
C GLY A 607 29.19 -24.55 25.57
N ASN A 608 28.05 -25.03 25.06
CA ASN A 608 28.00 -25.99 23.96
C ASN A 608 27.97 -25.28 22.62
N VAL A 609 28.87 -25.70 21.72
CA VAL A 609 29.01 -25.16 20.37
C VAL A 609 29.02 -26.30 19.37
N GLY A 610 28.12 -26.24 18.39
CA GLY A 610 28.18 -27.15 17.25
C GLY A 610 27.62 -26.54 15.99
N SER A 611 28.07 -27.02 14.83
CA SER A 611 27.65 -26.42 13.55
C SER A 611 26.15 -26.51 13.30
N ILE A 612 25.53 -27.65 13.63
CA ILE A 612 24.11 -27.85 13.38
C ILE A 612 23.33 -27.51 14.64
N VAL A 613 23.71 -28.09 15.78
CA VAL A 613 23.04 -27.86 17.06
C VAL A 613 24.04 -27.49 18.15
N GLY A 614 23.77 -26.42 18.92
CA GLY A 614 24.54 -26.11 20.11
C GLY A 614 24.37 -27.18 21.19
N LYS A 615 23.16 -27.31 21.75
CA LYS A 615 22.86 -28.33 22.77
C LYS A 615 21.48 -28.96 22.60
N ILE A 616 21.40 -30.27 22.84
CA ILE A 616 20.15 -31.01 22.95
C ILE A 616 19.89 -31.32 24.42
N ASP A 617 18.79 -30.81 24.98
CA ASP A 617 18.45 -31.04 26.40
C ASP A 617 17.60 -32.29 26.60
N LYS A 618 16.52 -32.44 25.81
CA LYS A 618 15.56 -33.54 25.90
C LYS A 618 14.71 -33.65 24.63
N GLY A 619 13.96 -34.74 24.52
CA GLY A 619 13.12 -35.07 23.37
C GLY A 619 13.83 -35.99 22.38
N LYS A 620 13.08 -36.51 21.41
CA LYS A 620 13.62 -37.30 20.30
C LYS A 620 14.04 -36.35 19.18
N LEU A 621 15.28 -36.41 18.73
CA LEU A 621 15.75 -35.66 17.56
C LEU A 621 16.32 -36.61 16.51
N THR A 622 16.06 -36.32 15.25
CA THR A 622 16.78 -36.90 14.11
C THR A 622 17.62 -35.81 13.44
N VAL A 623 18.93 -36.01 13.32
CA VAL A 623 19.82 -35.15 12.53
C VAL A 623 20.33 -35.96 11.36
N LYS A 624 19.88 -35.62 10.17
CA LYS A 624 20.13 -36.41 8.96
C LYS A 624 20.66 -35.56 7.83
N ASN A 625 21.63 -36.07 7.08
CA ASN A 625 22.16 -35.41 5.88
C ASN A 625 22.56 -33.96 6.21
N CYS A 626 23.42 -33.76 7.19
CA CYS A 626 23.81 -32.42 7.62
C CYS A 626 25.31 -32.19 7.45
N VAL A 627 25.69 -30.97 7.11
CA VAL A 627 27.09 -30.61 6.82
C VAL A 627 27.54 -29.45 7.71
N ALA A 628 28.63 -29.67 8.43
CA ALA A 628 29.33 -28.65 9.18
C ALA A 628 30.48 -28.08 8.35
N TRP A 629 30.26 -26.94 7.71
CA TRP A 629 31.22 -26.32 6.79
C TRP A 629 31.88 -25.05 7.34
N ASN A 630 31.79 -24.85 8.64
CA ASN A 630 32.32 -23.67 9.32
C ASN A 630 33.85 -23.68 9.29
N THR A 631 34.43 -22.49 9.21
CA THR A 631 35.88 -22.32 9.37
C THR A 631 36.32 -22.52 10.81
N MET A 632 35.56 -22.00 11.78
CA MET A 632 35.91 -22.09 13.19
C MET A 632 34.71 -22.30 14.12
N LEU A 633 34.89 -23.19 15.11
CA LEU A 633 34.00 -23.34 16.26
C LEU A 633 34.77 -23.05 17.56
N THR A 634 34.27 -22.14 18.39
CA THR A 634 34.98 -21.67 19.60
C THR A 634 34.13 -21.74 20.86
N SER A 635 34.63 -22.39 21.91
CA SER A 635 34.10 -22.33 23.28
C SER A 635 35.26 -22.31 24.28
N THR A 636 34.99 -22.41 25.58
CA THR A 636 36.03 -22.49 26.62
C THR A 636 36.40 -23.92 27.00
N ASP A 637 35.58 -24.90 26.61
CA ASP A 637 35.72 -26.31 26.99
C ASP A 637 35.62 -27.22 25.76
N LYS A 638 36.67 -27.99 25.51
CA LYS A 638 36.76 -28.90 24.35
C LYS A 638 35.67 -29.98 24.36
N THR A 639 35.17 -30.41 25.53
CA THR A 639 34.14 -31.46 25.60
C THR A 639 32.75 -30.95 25.25
N LYS A 640 32.61 -29.63 25.08
CA LYS A 640 31.37 -28.95 24.70
C LYS A 640 31.40 -28.46 23.25
N ILE A 641 32.43 -28.80 22.49
CA ILE A 641 32.55 -28.44 21.08
C ILE A 641 32.44 -29.71 20.25
N GLY A 642 31.41 -29.77 19.41
CA GLY A 642 31.26 -30.84 18.44
C GLY A 642 31.07 -30.27 17.05
N ARG A 643 31.80 -30.80 16.05
CA ARG A 643 31.67 -30.33 14.66
C ARG A 643 30.19 -30.28 14.25
N ILE A 644 29.39 -31.29 14.60
CA ILE A 644 27.95 -31.34 14.30
C ILE A 644 27.11 -30.83 15.49
N VAL A 645 27.31 -31.40 16.68
CA VAL A 645 26.52 -31.06 17.89
C VAL A 645 27.41 -30.84 19.10
N GLY A 646 27.27 -29.70 19.77
CA GLY A 646 28.10 -29.34 20.93
C GLY A 646 27.75 -30.05 22.23
N GLY A 647 26.50 -30.46 22.41
CA GLY A 647 26.00 -31.17 23.59
C GLY A 647 24.92 -32.17 23.21
N THR A 648 25.21 -33.46 23.33
CA THR A 648 24.35 -34.54 22.83
C THR A 648 23.37 -35.05 23.90
N ALA A 649 22.23 -35.54 23.43
CA ALA A 649 21.27 -36.35 24.19
C ALA A 649 20.73 -37.47 23.27
N ASN A 650 19.60 -38.09 23.62
CA ASN A 650 18.98 -39.19 22.86
C ASN A 650 18.60 -38.74 21.43
N THR A 651 19.45 -38.99 20.44
CA THR A 651 19.34 -38.47 19.07
C THR A 651 19.83 -39.49 18.05
N ALA A 652 19.10 -39.62 16.95
CA ALA A 652 19.51 -40.43 15.81
C ALA A 652 20.31 -39.57 14.82
N TYR A 653 21.51 -40.02 14.47
CA TYR A 653 22.37 -39.34 13.50
C TYR A 653 22.50 -40.20 12.24
N GLU A 654 22.43 -39.57 11.07
CA GLU A 654 22.62 -40.23 9.79
C GLU A 654 23.32 -39.27 8.83
N ASN A 655 24.37 -39.72 8.14
CA ASN A 655 25.05 -38.94 7.08
C ASN A 655 25.42 -37.50 7.50
N CYS A 656 26.09 -37.36 8.64
CA CYS A 656 26.54 -36.08 9.15
C CYS A 656 28.04 -35.90 8.89
N TYR A 657 28.39 -34.84 8.16
CA TYR A 657 29.75 -34.60 7.68
C TYR A 657 30.27 -33.25 8.15
N ALA A 658 31.59 -33.11 8.26
CA ALA A 658 32.23 -31.87 8.64
C ALA A 658 33.42 -31.55 7.73
N TYR A 659 33.71 -30.28 7.54
CA TYR A 659 34.87 -29.82 6.78
C TYR A 659 36.16 -30.27 7.46
N ASP A 660 37.04 -30.92 6.69
CA ASP A 660 38.33 -31.43 7.17
C ASP A 660 39.31 -30.32 7.60
N GLY A 661 39.17 -29.11 7.07
CA GLY A 661 39.91 -27.92 7.49
C GLY A 661 39.28 -27.13 8.64
N MET A 662 38.21 -27.61 9.27
CA MET A 662 37.56 -26.91 10.39
C MET A 662 38.48 -26.78 11.60
N ILE A 663 38.58 -25.56 12.15
CA ILE A 663 39.33 -25.29 13.38
C ILE A 663 38.41 -25.38 14.60
N LEU A 664 38.78 -26.22 15.57
CA LEU A 664 38.10 -26.30 16.86
C LEU A 664 38.97 -25.64 17.93
N LYS A 665 38.41 -24.66 18.65
CA LYS A 665 39.15 -23.85 19.62
C LYS A 665 38.48 -23.87 21.00
N ALA A 666 39.21 -24.33 22.01
CA ALA A 666 38.82 -24.32 23.42
C ALA A 666 39.69 -23.31 24.20
N GLY A 667 39.11 -22.17 24.58
CA GLY A 667 39.87 -21.03 25.08
C GLY A 667 40.83 -20.55 23.99
N GLU A 668 42.13 -20.50 24.28
CA GLU A 668 43.17 -20.21 23.27
C GLU A 668 43.74 -21.46 22.58
N THR A 669 43.29 -22.66 22.97
CA THR A 669 43.88 -23.93 22.51
C THR A 669 43.13 -24.50 21.32
N ILE A 670 43.83 -24.78 20.23
CA ILE A 670 43.31 -25.55 19.08
C ILE A 670 43.45 -27.05 19.38
N PHE A 671 42.44 -27.85 19.03
CA PHE A 671 42.48 -29.30 19.22
C PHE A 671 41.85 -30.03 18.02
N THR A 672 42.15 -31.32 17.92
CA THR A 672 41.64 -32.21 16.87
C THR A 672 40.67 -33.24 17.45
N VAL A 673 39.83 -33.80 16.59
CA VAL A 673 38.85 -34.84 16.92
C VAL A 673 38.89 -35.95 15.88
N SER A 674 38.45 -37.14 16.27
CA SER A 674 38.31 -38.28 15.36
C SER A 674 36.93 -38.28 14.70
N ASP A 675 36.85 -38.93 13.54
CA ASP A 675 35.57 -39.18 12.87
C ASP A 675 34.73 -40.20 13.64
N GLU A 676 33.42 -39.96 13.67
CA GLU A 676 32.45 -40.84 14.30
C GLU A 676 31.09 -40.75 13.60
N THR A 677 30.40 -41.88 13.46
CA THR A 677 29.03 -41.95 12.91
C THR A 677 27.95 -41.92 13.98
N SER A 678 28.35 -42.11 15.24
CA SER A 678 27.54 -42.02 16.45
C SER A 678 28.37 -41.37 17.56
N PRO A 679 27.78 -40.60 18.47
CA PRO A 679 28.54 -39.88 19.49
C PRO A 679 29.24 -40.85 20.45
N SER A 680 30.56 -40.70 20.57
CA SER A 680 31.39 -41.43 21.55
C SER A 680 31.52 -40.70 22.89
N GLY A 681 31.01 -39.46 22.99
CA GLY A 681 31.07 -38.63 24.19
C GLY A 681 29.93 -37.60 24.29
N SER A 682 30.19 -36.50 25.01
CA SER A 682 29.21 -35.43 25.27
C SER A 682 28.90 -34.51 24.08
N SER A 683 29.64 -34.66 22.99
CA SER A 683 29.53 -33.90 21.74
C SER A 683 29.52 -34.88 20.55
N PHE A 684 29.05 -34.44 19.38
CA PHE A 684 29.06 -35.25 18.16
C PHE A 684 29.88 -34.58 17.04
N GLN A 685 30.82 -35.33 16.49
CA GLN A 685 31.82 -34.84 15.53
C GLN A 685 31.50 -35.20 14.07
N GLY A 686 30.70 -36.22 13.77
CA GLY A 686 30.46 -36.64 12.38
C GLY A 686 31.73 -37.12 11.67
N VAL A 687 31.71 -37.14 10.33
CA VAL A 687 32.82 -37.62 9.48
C VAL A 687 33.46 -36.48 8.68
N ALA A 688 34.78 -36.37 8.70
CA ALA A 688 35.53 -35.36 7.95
C ALA A 688 35.41 -35.58 6.44
N LYS A 689 35.25 -34.49 5.69
CA LYS A 689 35.15 -34.47 4.23
C LYS A 689 35.82 -33.24 3.66
N SER A 690 36.42 -33.41 2.49
CA SER A 690 36.99 -32.30 1.72
C SER A 690 35.90 -31.38 1.17
N THR A 691 36.27 -30.15 0.81
CA THR A 691 35.37 -29.17 0.17
C THR A 691 34.62 -29.75 -1.04
N ASN A 692 35.29 -30.54 -1.88
CA ASN A 692 34.68 -31.12 -3.08
C ASN A 692 33.66 -32.23 -2.76
N GLU A 693 33.95 -33.07 -1.75
CA GLU A 693 33.01 -34.09 -1.29
C GLU A 693 31.78 -33.45 -0.64
N LEU A 694 31.98 -32.44 0.21
CA LEU A 694 30.89 -31.70 0.84
C LEU A 694 30.00 -31.02 -0.21
N LYS A 695 30.61 -30.38 -1.20
CA LYS A 695 29.89 -29.73 -2.32
C LYS A 695 29.00 -30.72 -3.05
N SER A 696 29.59 -31.85 -3.47
CA SER A 696 28.87 -32.92 -4.16
C SER A 696 27.74 -33.48 -3.30
N THR A 697 27.99 -33.64 -1.99
CA THR A 697 27.00 -34.14 -1.03
C THR A 697 25.80 -33.21 -0.94
N VAL A 698 26.01 -31.90 -0.72
CA VAL A 698 24.91 -30.94 -0.57
C VAL A 698 24.11 -30.80 -1.86
N ILE A 699 24.77 -30.71 -3.02
CA ILE A 699 24.08 -30.64 -4.32
C ILE A 699 23.25 -31.90 -4.58
N SER A 700 23.70 -33.07 -4.10
CA SER A 700 22.96 -34.33 -4.24
C SER A 700 21.73 -34.47 -3.34
N TRP A 701 21.59 -33.64 -2.29
CA TRP A 701 20.41 -33.67 -1.42
C TRP A 701 19.13 -33.40 -2.20
N ASP A 702 19.19 -32.43 -3.10
CA ASP A 702 18.15 -32.13 -4.07
C ASP A 702 18.75 -31.28 -5.21
N SER A 703 19.11 -31.93 -6.30
CA SER A 703 19.70 -31.25 -7.46
C SER A 703 18.73 -30.29 -8.18
N SER A 704 17.42 -30.35 -7.87
CA SER A 704 16.45 -29.38 -8.36
C SER A 704 16.52 -28.06 -7.59
N LEU A 705 16.91 -28.11 -6.31
CA LEU A 705 16.96 -26.97 -5.39
C LEU A 705 18.36 -26.37 -5.26
N TRP A 706 19.40 -27.20 -5.16
CA TRP A 706 20.78 -26.76 -4.86
C TRP A 706 21.61 -26.57 -6.15
N LYS A 707 22.53 -25.61 -6.12
CA LYS A 707 23.58 -25.38 -7.14
C LYS A 707 24.89 -24.98 -6.48
N GLU A 708 25.98 -25.04 -7.24
CA GLU A 708 27.23 -24.40 -6.82
C GLU A 708 27.11 -22.87 -6.86
N GLY A 709 27.45 -22.21 -5.76
CA GLY A 709 27.54 -20.75 -5.67
C GLY A 709 28.87 -20.21 -6.19
N SER A 710 28.90 -18.92 -6.52
CA SER A 710 30.10 -18.24 -7.05
C SER A 710 31.29 -18.25 -6.09
N ASN A 711 31.03 -18.32 -4.78
CA ASN A 711 32.04 -18.42 -3.73
C ASN A 711 32.47 -19.88 -3.42
N GLY A 712 32.02 -20.85 -4.22
CA GLY A 712 32.33 -22.26 -4.05
C GLY A 712 31.49 -23.02 -3.02
N TYR A 713 30.60 -22.34 -2.28
CA TYR A 713 29.64 -22.99 -1.39
C TYR A 713 28.34 -23.30 -2.13
N PRO A 714 27.69 -24.44 -1.88
CA PRO A 714 26.37 -24.73 -2.44
C PRO A 714 25.30 -23.75 -1.93
N VAL A 715 24.50 -23.22 -2.84
CA VAL A 715 23.39 -22.29 -2.54
C VAL A 715 22.12 -22.79 -3.20
N PHE A 716 20.97 -22.21 -2.89
CA PHE A 716 19.77 -22.52 -3.66
C PHE A 716 19.88 -21.92 -5.05
N LYS A 717 19.21 -22.53 -6.03
CA LYS A 717 19.19 -22.03 -7.41
C LYS A 717 18.68 -20.59 -7.52
N TRP A 718 17.79 -20.21 -6.61
CA TRP A 718 17.19 -18.89 -6.50
C TRP A 718 17.87 -17.95 -5.49
N SER A 719 18.92 -18.39 -4.77
CA SER A 719 19.71 -17.49 -3.92
C SER A 719 20.31 -16.36 -4.77
N LYS A 720 20.27 -15.14 -4.22
CA LYS A 720 20.63 -13.88 -4.89
C LYS A 720 21.96 -13.34 -4.40
#